data_AF-A0A2P8EAH2-F1
#
_entry.id   AF-A0A2P8EAH2-F1
#
_cell.length_a   1.000
_cell.length_b   1.000
_cell.length_c   1.000
_cell.angle_alpha   90.00
_cell.angle_beta   90.00
_cell.angle_gamma   90.00
#
_symmetry.space_group_name_H-M   'P 1'
#
loop_
_entity.id
_entity.type
_entity.pdbx_description
1 polymer ?
#
loop_
_entity_poly.entity_id
_entity_poly.type
_entity_poly.pdbx_seq_one_letter_code
_entity_poly.pdbx_strand_id
1 'polypeptide(L)'
;MSFQTRLSAILKNVLIVFHGLTLILAFGHEHLEVPPILEFLGRTHPLVLHFPIALLLLLALVLWNPNITFLENKPFSNNLFLSTLLLTGITVMAGLLLATEEGYEKESFFFHQWTGVTLFWLGTIWYILWTKEIYQTARVISVLTIILIIITGHLGASLTHGDDFLFAPLLKKKNDPKVNLDEALSYDHVIRPILEQKCVSCHKASKQKGDLRLDGVEYILAGGKNGPVIDLNNTEESNLLHRILLPMEDEDHMPPKGKLQLTELEIQIITSWIKESAHFDKKLVHYPEESNLFQLAKNLFVPSEGPNYDFPFAKGITIEKLNNDYRVVQTIYPEAPALRVSFFGKSQFTSKALDELDKISVQLVELNLNNMPLNDEDIKKISRFNNLEKLYLNSTGLSGTTLSSLKNQPKLHSLSLSGNPLKETSIAELGALKQLNNLFLWNSSLSTQNIEQLKTLLPNTKIETGFKDEGERYQLNPPLIQAENNIFNNELEVRLKHPIGSVSIFYTLDNTEPDSSNYLLYQGPLKIQKSTTLRARAFANGWLGSEENTNSFFKASIKPISYQLSYPPHKSYPGNGVETLFDQEKGDEDFGSGKWLGFQDQPLELLIDLGKDQLIESVGFSLLTAEGSYIFPPFQVEIWTKEHQGDWKMIQVDNPEQPEKMGDRKLILLEYPIAGQKPKQIKAILKPVNRLPKWHPGAGQKAWMFIDEVLIN
;
A
#
# COMPACT_ATOMS: atom_id res chain seq x y z
N MET A 1 65.82 -10.82 27.37
CA MET A 1 64.58 -11.36 26.75
C MET A 1 64.06 -10.29 25.81
N SER A 2 63.96 -10.55 24.50
CA SER A 2 63.50 -9.54 23.53
C SER A 2 62.02 -9.20 23.78
N PHE A 3 61.57 -8.02 23.33
CA PHE A 3 60.17 -7.59 23.44
C PHE A 3 59.20 -8.66 22.91
N GLN A 4 59.54 -9.30 21.79
CA GLN A 4 58.76 -10.37 21.19
C GLN A 4 58.65 -11.63 22.07
N THR A 5 59.71 -12.01 22.78
CA THR A 5 59.67 -13.17 23.68
C THR A 5 58.83 -12.89 24.93
N ARG A 6 58.86 -11.65 25.45
CA ARG A 6 57.99 -11.24 26.57
C ARG A 6 56.52 -11.20 26.14
N LEU A 7 56.23 -10.67 24.95
CA LEU A 7 54.88 -10.63 24.39
C LEU A 7 54.31 -12.05 24.21
N SER A 8 55.07 -12.98 23.64
CA SER A 8 54.63 -14.37 23.46
C SER A 8 54.28 -15.07 24.78
N ALA A 9 55.04 -14.82 25.85
CA ALA A 9 54.75 -15.37 27.18
C ALA A 9 53.44 -14.80 27.76
N ILE A 10 53.20 -13.50 27.60
CA ILE A 10 51.95 -12.85 28.04
C ILE A 10 50.75 -13.44 27.28
N LEU A 11 50.82 -13.51 25.95
CA LEU A 11 49.72 -14.03 25.11
C LEU A 11 49.38 -15.49 25.45
N LYS A 12 50.38 -16.33 25.75
CA LYS A 12 50.16 -17.72 26.20
C LYS A 12 49.43 -17.80 27.54
N ASN A 13 49.79 -16.95 28.51
CA ASN A 13 49.11 -16.91 29.80
C ASN A 13 47.65 -16.46 29.65
N VAL A 14 47.40 -15.46 28.80
CA VAL A 14 46.03 -15.00 28.49
C VAL A 14 45.22 -16.12 27.81
N LEU A 15 45.83 -16.87 26.89
CA LEU A 15 45.16 -18.00 26.23
C LEU A 15 44.69 -19.08 27.22
N ILE A 16 45.49 -19.37 28.26
CA ILE A 16 45.10 -20.30 29.34
C ILE A 16 43.87 -19.78 30.08
N VAL A 17 43.84 -18.49 30.42
CA VAL A 17 42.68 -17.85 31.07
C VAL A 17 41.44 -17.95 30.18
N PHE A 18 41.58 -17.72 28.87
CA PHE A 18 40.45 -17.81 27.94
C PHE A 18 39.87 -19.22 27.83
N HIS A 19 40.70 -20.27 27.90
CA HIS A 19 40.19 -21.64 27.98
C HIS A 19 39.37 -21.88 29.26
N GLY A 20 39.85 -21.38 30.40
CA GLY A 20 39.10 -21.46 31.67
C GLY A 20 37.76 -20.73 31.61
N LEU A 21 37.75 -19.49 31.12
CA LEU A 21 36.52 -18.70 30.97
C LEU A 21 35.55 -19.33 29.97
N THR A 22 36.04 -19.84 28.84
CA THR A 22 35.20 -20.52 27.85
C THR A 22 34.53 -21.75 28.46
N LEU A 23 35.22 -22.53 29.29
CA LEU A 23 34.64 -23.67 29.99
C LEU A 23 33.56 -23.24 30.99
N ILE A 24 33.84 -22.20 31.79
CA ILE A 24 32.86 -21.67 32.76
C ILE A 24 31.59 -21.21 32.03
N LEU A 25 31.73 -20.47 30.93
CA LEU A 25 30.59 -19.99 30.15
C LEU A 25 29.86 -21.14 29.45
N ALA A 26 30.58 -22.06 28.80
CA ALA A 26 29.96 -23.16 28.05
C ALA A 26 29.08 -24.07 28.93
N PHE A 27 29.50 -24.33 30.17
CA PHE A 27 28.76 -25.16 31.11
C PHE A 27 27.85 -24.37 32.06
N GLY A 28 28.12 -23.09 32.29
CA GLY A 28 27.42 -22.26 33.28
C GLY A 28 26.44 -21.24 32.70
N HIS A 29 26.36 -21.06 31.38
CA HIS A 29 25.51 -20.03 30.75
C HIS A 29 24.05 -20.04 31.21
N GLU A 30 23.44 -21.19 31.49
CA GLU A 30 22.05 -21.29 31.97
C GLU A 30 21.84 -20.76 33.41
N HIS A 31 22.92 -20.55 34.17
CA HIS A 31 22.88 -20.12 35.57
C HIS A 31 23.58 -18.78 35.82
N LEU A 32 23.96 -18.07 34.76
CA LEU A 32 24.69 -16.81 34.84
C LEU A 32 23.74 -15.64 34.58
N GLU A 33 23.58 -14.77 35.57
CA GLU A 33 23.04 -13.42 35.35
C GLU A 33 24.14 -12.54 34.75
N VAL A 34 23.96 -12.16 33.48
CA VAL A 34 24.96 -11.40 32.72
C VAL A 34 24.71 -9.90 32.90
N PRO A 35 25.66 -9.11 33.44
CA PRO A 35 25.50 -7.67 33.55
C PRO A 35 25.38 -7.00 32.16
N PRO A 36 24.71 -5.83 32.04
CA PRO A 36 24.47 -5.17 30.75
C PRO A 36 25.73 -4.90 29.90
N ILE A 37 26.88 -4.67 30.55
CA ILE A 37 28.15 -4.48 29.84
C ILE A 37 28.64 -5.76 29.15
N LEU A 38 28.35 -6.93 29.72
CA LEU A 38 28.71 -8.22 29.15
C LEU A 38 27.70 -8.64 28.07
N GLU A 39 26.43 -8.26 28.19
CA GLU A 39 25.44 -8.41 27.10
C GLU A 39 25.84 -7.62 25.86
N PHE A 40 26.27 -6.36 26.05
CA PHE A 40 26.83 -5.54 24.97
C PHE A 40 28.02 -6.25 24.29
N LEU A 41 28.94 -6.83 25.07
CA LEU A 41 30.05 -7.60 24.53
C LEU A 41 29.58 -8.85 23.79
N GLY A 42 28.55 -9.54 24.27
CA GLY A 42 27.93 -10.67 23.58
C GLY A 42 27.43 -10.30 22.18
N ARG A 43 26.72 -9.17 22.07
CA ARG A 43 26.22 -8.64 20.78
C ARG A 43 27.31 -8.29 19.77
N THR A 44 28.57 -8.19 20.19
CA THR A 44 29.70 -8.02 19.25
C THR A 44 30.12 -9.30 18.53
N HIS A 45 29.57 -10.47 18.87
CA HIS A 45 29.93 -11.74 18.25
C HIS A 45 29.92 -11.71 16.70
N PRO A 46 28.84 -11.24 16.02
CA PRO A 46 28.82 -11.11 14.56
C PRO A 46 29.88 -10.16 13.98
N LEU A 47 30.25 -9.13 14.74
CA LEU A 47 31.25 -8.14 14.35
C LEU A 47 32.66 -8.73 14.39
N VAL A 48 32.98 -9.49 15.45
CA VAL A 48 34.34 -9.98 15.69
C VAL A 48 34.65 -11.26 14.90
N LEU A 49 33.66 -12.11 14.59
CA LEU A 49 33.89 -13.47 14.04
C LEU A 49 34.67 -13.50 12.71
N HIS A 50 34.57 -12.46 11.88
CA HIS A 50 35.17 -12.46 10.55
C HIS A 50 36.71 -12.43 10.60
N PHE A 51 37.28 -11.77 11.62
CA PHE A 51 38.71 -11.61 11.78
C PHE A 51 39.46 -12.92 12.09
N PRO A 52 39.10 -13.71 13.14
CA PRO A 52 39.76 -14.98 13.40
C PRO A 52 39.54 -16.00 12.29
N ILE A 53 38.37 -16.02 11.63
CA ILE A 53 38.12 -16.93 10.50
C ILE A 53 39.11 -16.64 9.36
N ALA A 54 39.21 -15.38 8.92
CA ALA A 54 40.11 -14.99 7.84
C ALA A 54 41.58 -15.31 8.19
N LEU A 55 41.99 -15.05 9.43
CA LEU A 55 43.35 -15.33 9.89
C LEU A 55 43.65 -16.83 10.00
N LEU A 56 42.71 -17.66 10.46
CA LEU A 56 42.86 -19.12 10.49
C LEU A 56 42.99 -19.71 9.07
N LEU A 57 42.18 -19.21 8.12
CA LEU A 57 42.28 -19.60 6.70
C LEU A 57 43.60 -19.16 6.09
N LEU A 58 44.08 -17.96 6.41
CA LEU A 58 45.39 -17.46 5.98
C LEU A 58 46.53 -18.32 6.53
N LEU A 59 46.49 -18.67 7.83
CA LEU A 59 47.49 -19.54 8.45
C LEU A 59 47.49 -20.95 7.83
N ALA A 60 46.33 -21.44 7.41
CA ALA A 60 46.23 -22.70 6.68
C ALA A 60 46.90 -22.55 5.31
N LEU A 61 46.56 -21.53 4.54
CA LEU A 61 47.16 -21.28 3.24
C LEU A 61 48.69 -21.16 3.32
N VAL A 62 49.20 -20.48 4.35
CA VAL A 62 50.65 -20.37 4.61
C VAL A 62 51.29 -21.72 4.94
N LEU A 63 50.64 -22.55 5.78
CA LEU A 63 51.15 -23.88 6.10
C LEU A 63 51.27 -24.81 4.88
N TRP A 64 50.38 -24.63 3.91
CA TRP A 64 50.32 -25.43 2.69
C TRP A 64 51.17 -24.88 1.55
N ASN A 65 51.62 -23.62 1.63
CA ASN A 65 52.48 -23.01 0.62
C ASN A 65 53.90 -22.76 1.18
N PRO A 66 54.87 -23.63 0.86
CA PRO A 66 56.24 -23.53 1.37
C PRO A 66 57.01 -22.31 0.83
N ASN A 67 56.51 -21.64 -0.21
CA ASN A 67 57.17 -20.48 -0.83
C ASN A 67 56.84 -19.15 -0.12
N ILE A 68 56.01 -19.17 0.91
CA ILE A 68 55.65 -17.96 1.66
C ILE A 68 56.66 -17.75 2.80
N THR A 69 57.52 -16.75 2.63
CA THR A 69 58.58 -16.35 3.59
C THR A 69 58.06 -15.93 4.97
N PHE A 70 56.74 -15.82 5.14
CA PHE A 70 56.07 -15.63 6.43
C PHE A 70 56.50 -16.64 7.50
N LEU A 71 56.83 -17.88 7.10
CA LEU A 71 57.31 -18.95 7.99
C LEU A 71 58.74 -18.71 8.52
N GLU A 72 59.54 -17.88 7.86
CA GLU A 72 60.94 -17.66 8.18
C GLU A 72 61.12 -16.80 9.44
N ASN A 73 60.18 -15.88 9.71
CA ASN A 73 60.18 -15.06 10.94
C ASN A 73 59.34 -15.73 12.04
N LYS A 74 59.91 -16.77 12.68
CA LYS A 74 59.24 -17.57 13.73
C LYS A 74 58.63 -16.74 14.88
N PRO A 75 59.30 -15.70 15.43
CA PRO A 75 58.69 -14.87 16.46
C PRO A 75 57.42 -14.15 16.00
N PHE A 76 57.41 -13.63 14.77
CA PHE A 76 56.27 -12.93 14.21
C PHE A 76 55.11 -13.88 13.89
N SER A 77 55.39 -15.00 13.22
CA SER A 77 54.35 -15.98 12.87
C SER A 77 53.70 -16.61 14.10
N ASN A 78 54.49 -16.91 15.15
CA ASN A 78 53.96 -17.41 16.42
C ASN A 78 53.07 -16.37 17.12
N ASN A 79 53.46 -15.09 17.12
CA ASN A 79 52.65 -14.03 17.71
C ASN A 79 51.37 -13.79 16.91
N LEU A 80 51.39 -13.87 15.57
CA LEU A 80 50.18 -13.76 14.76
C LEU A 80 49.22 -14.91 15.04
N PHE A 81 49.72 -16.15 15.13
CA PHE A 81 48.90 -17.31 15.46
C PHE A 81 48.29 -17.16 16.86
N LEU A 82 49.09 -16.78 17.87
CA LEU A 82 48.57 -16.51 19.21
C LEU A 82 47.47 -15.43 19.22
N SER A 83 47.68 -14.31 18.53
CA SER A 83 46.66 -13.27 18.40
C SER A 83 45.39 -13.78 17.72
N THR A 84 45.52 -14.64 16.70
CA THR A 84 44.39 -15.30 16.04
C THR A 84 43.60 -16.17 17.00
N LEU A 85 44.28 -16.93 17.87
CA LEU A 85 43.63 -17.76 18.89
C LEU A 85 42.93 -16.93 19.96
N LEU A 86 43.52 -15.81 20.38
CA LEU A 86 42.88 -14.91 21.34
C LEU A 86 41.62 -14.28 20.75
N LEU A 87 41.65 -13.85 19.48
CA LEU A 87 40.45 -13.37 18.78
C LEU A 87 39.39 -14.47 18.62
N THR A 88 39.81 -15.71 18.38
CA THR A 88 38.92 -16.87 18.33
C THR A 88 38.26 -17.10 19.69
N GLY A 89 39.03 -17.06 20.78
CA GLY A 89 38.52 -17.18 22.15
C GLY A 89 37.54 -16.05 22.50
N ILE A 90 37.86 -14.80 22.16
CA ILE A 90 36.95 -13.64 22.33
C ILE A 90 35.64 -13.88 21.56
N THR A 91 35.72 -14.34 20.32
CA THR A 91 34.55 -14.62 19.48
C THR A 91 33.66 -15.70 20.11
N VAL A 92 34.24 -16.80 20.59
CA VAL A 92 33.50 -17.88 21.25
C VAL A 92 32.87 -17.41 22.56
N MET A 93 33.61 -16.69 23.41
CA MET A 93 33.07 -16.14 24.66
C MET A 93 31.95 -15.13 24.41
N ALA A 94 32.09 -14.25 23.41
CA ALA A 94 31.02 -13.33 23.01
C ALA A 94 29.77 -14.10 22.52
N GLY A 95 29.95 -15.19 21.77
CA GLY A 95 28.83 -16.04 21.35
C GLY A 95 28.11 -16.70 22.53
N LEU A 96 28.88 -17.19 23.52
CA LEU A 96 28.34 -17.78 24.76
C LEU A 96 27.62 -16.76 25.65
N LEU A 97 28.08 -15.50 25.67
CA LEU A 97 27.38 -14.40 26.35
C LEU A 97 26.12 -13.97 25.58
N LEU A 98 26.16 -13.95 24.24
CA LEU A 98 24.99 -13.65 23.43
C LEU A 98 23.87 -14.69 23.60
N ALA A 99 24.25 -15.94 23.87
CA ALA A 99 23.34 -17.04 24.08
C ALA A 99 22.45 -16.92 25.33
N THR A 100 22.77 -16.03 26.27
CA THR A 100 21.91 -15.79 27.44
C THR A 100 20.69 -14.93 27.11
N GLU A 101 20.61 -14.35 25.92
CA GLU A 101 19.41 -13.66 25.43
C GLU A 101 18.33 -14.67 24.96
N GLU A 102 17.05 -14.38 25.24
CA GLU A 102 15.92 -15.24 24.85
C GLU A 102 15.74 -15.32 23.32
N GLY A 103 15.32 -16.50 22.81
CA GLY A 103 14.80 -16.62 21.43
C GLY A 103 15.60 -17.49 20.44
N TYR A 104 16.41 -18.44 20.92
CA TYR A 104 17.07 -19.46 20.09
C TYR A 104 16.57 -20.88 20.39
N GLU A 105 16.59 -21.75 19.38
CA GLU A 105 16.27 -23.17 19.53
C GLU A 105 17.36 -23.91 20.29
N LYS A 106 16.98 -24.66 21.34
CA LYS A 106 17.94 -25.34 22.23
C LYS A 106 18.87 -26.32 21.51
N GLU A 107 18.38 -27.02 20.48
CA GLU A 107 19.15 -28.04 19.76
C GLU A 107 20.15 -27.44 18.75
N SER A 108 19.69 -26.56 17.85
CA SER A 108 20.60 -25.87 16.90
C SER A 108 21.63 -25.01 17.64
N PHE A 109 21.24 -24.41 18.77
CA PHE A 109 22.15 -23.70 19.64
C PHE A 109 23.24 -24.62 20.21
N PHE A 110 22.84 -25.78 20.75
CA PHE A 110 23.78 -26.75 21.32
C PHE A 110 24.86 -27.16 20.31
N PHE A 111 24.48 -27.49 19.08
CA PHE A 111 25.44 -27.86 18.05
C PHE A 111 26.35 -26.69 17.67
N HIS A 112 25.79 -25.49 17.46
CA HIS A 112 26.60 -24.32 17.12
C HIS A 112 27.61 -23.98 18.23
N GLN A 113 27.17 -23.95 19.48
CA GLN A 113 28.01 -23.74 20.67
C GLN A 113 29.20 -24.70 20.67
N TRP A 114 28.94 -26.00 20.60
CA TRP A 114 29.99 -27.00 20.73
C TRP A 114 30.92 -27.04 19.52
N THR A 115 30.42 -26.75 18.31
CA THR A 115 31.30 -26.58 17.15
C THR A 115 32.21 -25.36 17.28
N GLY A 116 31.73 -24.24 17.82
CA GLY A 116 32.54 -23.05 18.09
C GLY A 116 33.61 -23.27 19.17
N VAL A 117 33.24 -23.91 20.28
CA VAL A 117 34.19 -24.28 21.35
C VAL A 117 35.25 -25.27 20.83
N THR A 118 34.82 -26.27 20.06
CA THR A 118 35.72 -27.25 19.44
C THR A 118 36.69 -26.58 18.47
N LEU A 119 36.24 -25.58 17.72
CA LEU A 119 37.08 -24.81 16.80
C LEU A 119 38.21 -24.06 17.55
N PHE A 120 37.89 -23.46 18.70
CA PHE A 120 38.89 -22.82 19.56
C PHE A 120 39.94 -23.82 20.08
N TRP A 121 39.51 -25.00 20.53
CA TRP A 121 40.42 -26.04 21.00
C TRP A 121 41.26 -26.66 19.89
N LEU A 122 40.68 -26.96 18.73
CA LEU A 122 41.41 -27.43 17.55
C LEU A 122 42.44 -26.40 17.08
N GLY A 123 42.10 -25.11 17.10
CA GLY A 123 43.05 -24.03 16.84
C GLY A 123 44.23 -24.04 17.81
N THR A 124 43.99 -24.23 19.11
CA THR A 124 45.06 -24.36 20.10
C THR A 124 45.93 -25.59 19.88
N ILE A 125 45.34 -26.75 19.55
CA ILE A 125 46.08 -27.96 19.19
C ILE A 125 46.95 -27.70 17.95
N TRP A 126 46.39 -27.04 16.94
CA TRP A 126 47.11 -26.67 15.73
C TRP A 126 48.32 -25.77 16.03
N TYR A 127 48.15 -24.76 16.88
CA TYR A 127 49.26 -23.90 17.33
C TYR A 127 50.33 -24.66 18.11
N ILE A 128 49.96 -25.63 18.95
CA ILE A 128 50.93 -26.49 19.65
C ILE A 128 51.75 -27.32 18.65
N LEU A 129 51.09 -27.91 17.64
CA LEU A 129 51.77 -28.66 16.58
C LEU A 129 52.66 -27.76 15.73
N TRP A 130 52.22 -26.54 15.44
CA TRP A 130 52.97 -25.52 14.73
C TRP A 130 54.26 -25.15 15.46
N THR A 131 54.17 -24.85 16.76
CA THR A 131 55.34 -24.47 17.58
C THR A 131 56.31 -25.61 17.86
N LYS A 132 55.82 -26.86 17.80
CA LYS A 132 56.66 -28.08 17.84
C LYS A 132 57.18 -28.51 16.46
N GLU A 133 56.85 -27.76 15.41
CA GLU A 133 57.29 -28.01 14.02
C GLU A 133 56.82 -29.37 13.46
N ILE A 134 55.69 -29.88 13.97
CA ILE A 134 55.07 -31.15 13.53
C ILE A 134 54.13 -30.87 12.36
N TYR A 135 54.70 -30.45 11.22
CA TYR A 135 53.92 -29.87 10.11
C TYR A 135 52.97 -30.84 9.41
N GLN A 136 53.29 -32.14 9.33
CA GLN A 136 52.41 -33.14 8.71
C GLN A 136 51.07 -33.27 9.46
N THR A 137 51.14 -33.42 10.78
CA THR A 137 49.94 -33.46 11.63
C THR A 137 49.25 -32.10 11.67
N ALA A 138 50.00 -31.00 11.70
CA ALA A 138 49.43 -29.65 11.64
C ALA A 138 48.60 -29.42 10.36
N ARG A 139 49.00 -29.97 9.22
CA ARG A 139 48.22 -29.91 7.98
C ARG A 139 46.89 -30.65 8.09
N VAL A 140 46.87 -31.83 8.70
CA VAL A 140 45.62 -32.57 8.96
C VAL A 140 44.68 -31.76 9.87
N ILE A 141 45.21 -31.22 10.97
CA ILE A 141 44.41 -30.38 11.88
C ILE A 141 43.90 -29.12 11.17
N SER A 142 44.69 -28.50 10.27
CA SER A 142 44.25 -27.33 9.50
C SER A 142 43.06 -27.65 8.59
N VAL A 143 43.01 -28.83 7.97
CA VAL A 143 41.88 -29.27 7.13
C VAL A 143 40.64 -29.51 7.99
N LEU A 144 40.78 -30.19 9.13
CA LEU A 144 39.68 -30.37 10.08
C LEU A 144 39.14 -29.03 10.59
N THR A 145 40.04 -28.07 10.84
CA THR A 145 39.68 -26.70 11.24
C THR A 145 38.88 -26.00 10.14
N ILE A 146 39.27 -26.11 8.87
CA ILE A 146 38.52 -25.55 7.73
C ILE A 146 37.13 -26.18 7.62
N ILE A 147 37.03 -27.51 7.71
CA ILE A 147 35.73 -28.21 7.66
C ILE A 147 34.84 -27.74 8.82
N LEU A 148 35.41 -27.62 10.02
CA LEU A 148 34.66 -27.18 11.19
C LEU A 148 34.25 -25.70 11.09
N ILE A 149 35.04 -24.82 10.47
CA ILE A 149 34.65 -23.44 10.16
C ILE A 149 33.39 -23.43 9.28
N ILE A 150 33.34 -24.27 8.24
CA ILE A 150 32.18 -24.36 7.34
C ILE A 150 30.94 -24.83 8.11
N ILE A 151 31.08 -25.89 8.92
CA ILE A 151 29.98 -26.43 9.72
C ILE A 151 29.49 -25.40 10.75
N THR A 152 30.42 -24.80 11.50
CA THR A 152 30.10 -23.78 12.53
C THR A 152 29.42 -22.56 11.89
N GLY A 153 29.90 -22.12 10.72
CA GLY A 153 29.30 -21.03 9.96
C GLY A 153 27.91 -21.36 9.43
N HIS A 154 27.67 -22.58 8.96
CA HIS A 154 26.35 -23.03 8.53
C HIS A 154 25.34 -23.08 9.69
N LEU A 155 25.75 -23.65 10.83
CA LEU A 155 24.92 -23.66 12.04
C LEU A 155 24.63 -22.25 12.56
N GLY A 156 25.63 -21.36 12.51
CA GLY A 156 25.45 -19.95 12.89
C GLY A 156 24.50 -19.20 11.96
N ALA A 157 24.59 -19.44 10.64
CA ALA A 157 23.65 -18.88 9.67
C ALA A 157 22.23 -19.43 9.85
N SER A 158 22.09 -20.70 10.25
CA SER A 158 20.79 -21.32 10.51
C SER A 158 20.08 -20.70 11.72
N LEU A 159 20.85 -20.37 12.78
CA LEU A 159 20.34 -19.65 13.96
C LEU A 159 19.85 -18.23 13.63
N THR A 160 20.46 -17.53 12.68
CA THR A 160 20.14 -16.12 12.37
C THR A 160 19.19 -15.93 11.21
N HIS A 161 19.22 -16.84 10.22
CA HIS A 161 18.48 -16.74 8.97
C HIS A 161 17.49 -17.88 8.73
N GLY A 162 17.44 -18.89 9.61
CA GLY A 162 16.57 -20.05 9.50
C GLY A 162 17.23 -21.25 8.82
N ASP A 163 16.61 -22.41 9.00
CA ASP A 163 17.11 -23.69 8.49
C ASP A 163 17.31 -23.64 6.98
N ASP A 164 18.34 -24.31 6.51
CA ASP A 164 18.71 -24.39 5.09
C ASP A 164 19.05 -23.05 4.42
N PHE A 165 19.21 -21.93 5.12
CA PHE A 165 19.49 -20.61 4.49
C PHE A 165 20.56 -20.64 3.38
N LEU A 166 21.69 -21.30 3.62
CA LEU A 166 22.78 -21.42 2.63
C LEU A 166 22.44 -22.34 1.45
N PHE A 167 21.62 -23.36 1.70
CA PHE A 167 21.25 -24.35 0.71
C PHE A 167 19.90 -24.06 0.06
N ALA A 168 19.10 -23.13 0.56
CA ALA A 168 17.75 -22.80 0.07
C ALA A 168 17.72 -22.49 -1.43
N PRO A 169 18.71 -21.79 -2.04
CA PRO A 169 18.76 -21.61 -3.49
C PRO A 169 19.02 -22.92 -4.27
N LEU A 170 19.75 -23.86 -3.67
CA LEU A 170 20.08 -25.18 -4.24
C LEU A 170 18.97 -26.22 -3.97
N LEU A 171 18.29 -26.08 -2.84
CA LEU A 171 17.17 -26.88 -2.36
C LEU A 171 15.82 -26.35 -2.85
N LYS A 172 15.80 -25.26 -3.66
CA LYS A 172 14.60 -24.68 -4.27
C LYS A 172 13.75 -25.82 -4.78
N LYS A 173 12.73 -26.16 -3.99
CA LYS A 173 12.06 -27.46 -4.03
C LYS A 173 11.59 -27.68 -5.47
N LYS A 174 12.21 -28.64 -6.15
CA LYS A 174 11.58 -29.27 -7.30
C LYS A 174 10.34 -29.94 -6.73
N ASN A 175 9.16 -29.43 -7.10
CA ASN A 175 7.84 -29.93 -6.76
C ASN A 175 7.32 -29.46 -5.37
N ASP A 176 6.73 -28.27 -5.30
CA ASP A 176 5.35 -28.26 -4.82
C ASP A 176 4.47 -28.68 -6.01
N PRO A 177 3.49 -29.57 -5.84
CA PRO A 177 2.53 -29.86 -6.90
C PRO A 177 1.91 -28.52 -7.32
N LYS A 178 2.03 -28.18 -8.62
CA LYS A 178 1.36 -27.01 -9.19
C LYS A 178 -0.15 -27.28 -9.07
N VAL A 179 -0.76 -26.79 -7.99
CA VAL A 179 -2.18 -26.98 -7.72
C VAL A 179 -2.96 -26.11 -8.69
N ASN A 180 -3.84 -26.73 -9.48
CA ASN A 180 -4.74 -26.00 -10.38
C ASN A 180 -5.67 -25.09 -9.57
N LEU A 181 -6.16 -24.00 -10.18
CA LEU A 181 -7.06 -23.06 -9.50
C LEU A 181 -8.26 -23.76 -8.84
N ASP A 182 -8.79 -24.81 -9.49
CA ASP A 182 -9.94 -25.61 -9.02
C ASP A 182 -9.65 -26.44 -7.74
N GLU A 183 -8.38 -26.66 -7.45
CA GLU A 183 -7.90 -27.42 -6.29
C GLU A 183 -7.19 -26.52 -5.28
N ALA A 184 -6.93 -25.26 -5.64
CA ALA A 184 -6.17 -24.32 -4.83
C ALA A 184 -6.98 -23.88 -3.60
N LEU A 185 -6.52 -24.29 -2.42
CA LEU A 185 -6.98 -23.79 -1.13
C LEU A 185 -6.51 -22.35 -0.89
N SER A 186 -7.41 -21.52 -0.35
CA SER A 186 -7.16 -20.12 0.00
C SER A 186 -5.99 -19.96 0.96
N TYR A 187 -5.86 -20.80 1.99
CA TYR A 187 -4.75 -20.68 2.91
C TYR A 187 -3.48 -21.35 2.39
N ASP A 188 -3.52 -22.66 2.13
CA ASP A 188 -2.31 -23.45 1.84
C ASP A 188 -1.53 -22.99 0.60
N HIS A 189 -2.23 -22.48 -0.41
CA HIS A 189 -1.60 -22.15 -1.69
C HIS A 189 -1.48 -20.64 -1.94
N VAL A 190 -2.13 -19.79 -1.13
CA VAL A 190 -2.05 -18.32 -1.30
C VAL A 190 -1.43 -17.66 -0.08
N ILE A 191 -1.99 -17.90 1.10
CA ILE A 191 -1.58 -17.19 2.33
C ILE A 191 -0.32 -17.80 2.94
N ARG A 192 -0.26 -19.14 3.06
CA ARG A 192 0.84 -19.85 3.70
C ARG A 192 2.20 -19.51 3.05
N PRO A 193 2.35 -19.46 1.71
CA PRO A 193 3.62 -19.09 1.08
C PRO A 193 4.09 -17.67 1.44
N ILE A 194 3.15 -16.72 1.62
CA ILE A 194 3.47 -15.35 2.03
C ILE A 194 3.97 -15.35 3.48
N LEU A 195 3.25 -16.03 4.38
CA LEU A 195 3.65 -16.15 5.80
C LEU A 195 5.00 -16.86 5.96
N GLU A 196 5.22 -17.94 5.21
CA GLU A 196 6.50 -18.68 5.21
C GLU A 196 7.69 -17.80 4.83
N GLN A 197 7.53 -16.96 3.81
CA GLN A 197 8.61 -16.09 3.34
C GLN A 197 8.88 -14.88 4.23
N LYS A 198 7.83 -14.30 4.84
CA LYS A 198 7.90 -12.97 5.46
C LYS A 198 7.81 -12.99 6.98
N CYS A 199 7.16 -14.01 7.54
CA CYS A 199 6.75 -14.03 8.95
C CYS A 199 7.38 -15.18 9.74
N VAL A 200 7.41 -16.39 9.16
CA VAL A 200 7.82 -17.63 9.85
C VAL A 200 9.27 -17.58 10.37
N SER A 201 10.17 -16.81 9.74
CA SER A 201 11.55 -16.66 10.25
C SER A 201 11.65 -16.15 11.70
N CYS A 202 10.63 -15.43 12.18
CA CYS A 202 10.53 -14.88 13.54
C CYS A 202 9.35 -15.41 14.37
N HIS A 203 8.44 -16.15 13.74
CA HIS A 203 7.20 -16.69 14.33
C HIS A 203 7.08 -18.19 14.04
N LYS A 204 8.07 -18.97 14.47
CA LYS A 204 8.14 -20.43 14.33
C LYS A 204 8.47 -21.10 15.65
N ALA A 205 8.39 -22.43 15.70
CA ALA A 205 8.73 -23.20 16.92
C ALA A 205 10.05 -22.76 17.58
N SER A 206 11.10 -22.53 16.79
CA SER A 206 12.44 -22.14 17.25
C SER A 206 12.63 -20.67 17.59
N LYS A 207 11.68 -19.80 17.21
CA LYS A 207 11.74 -18.37 17.47
C LYS A 207 10.32 -17.82 17.51
N GLN A 208 9.83 -17.51 18.71
CA GLN A 208 8.44 -17.13 18.98
C GLN A 208 8.38 -15.69 19.50
N LYS A 209 8.69 -14.72 18.64
CA LYS A 209 8.56 -13.31 19.05
C LYS A 209 7.11 -13.00 19.38
N GLY A 210 6.89 -12.41 20.55
CA GLY A 210 5.54 -12.11 21.05
C GLY A 210 4.71 -13.36 21.35
N ASP A 211 5.35 -14.49 21.65
CA ASP A 211 4.72 -15.80 21.90
C ASP A 211 3.82 -16.28 20.74
N LEU A 212 4.09 -15.79 19.52
CA LEU A 212 3.27 -16.05 18.33
C LEU A 212 3.97 -17.03 17.38
N ARG A 213 3.18 -17.99 16.88
CA ARG A 213 3.59 -18.95 15.85
C ARG A 213 2.66 -18.86 14.63
N LEU A 214 3.27 -18.79 13.45
CA LEU A 214 2.60 -18.65 12.14
C LEU A 214 2.96 -19.78 11.18
N ASP A 215 3.66 -20.81 11.67
CA ASP A 215 4.15 -21.98 10.93
C ASP A 215 3.17 -23.17 10.94
N GLY A 216 1.96 -23.00 11.50
CA GLY A 216 0.89 -23.99 11.49
C GLY A 216 -0.47 -23.37 11.82
N VAL A 217 -1.54 -23.91 11.24
CA VAL A 217 -2.92 -23.40 11.37
C VAL A 217 -3.37 -23.41 12.83
N GLU A 218 -3.06 -24.48 13.54
CA GLU A 218 -3.39 -24.67 14.95
C GLU A 218 -2.77 -23.58 15.84
N TYR A 219 -1.58 -23.10 15.49
CA TYR A 219 -0.89 -22.07 16.25
C TYR A 219 -1.36 -20.66 15.88
N ILE A 220 -1.70 -20.43 14.62
CA ILE A 220 -2.34 -19.18 14.18
C ILE A 220 -3.65 -18.98 14.94
N LEU A 221 -4.47 -20.04 15.07
CA LEU A 221 -5.72 -19.97 15.83
C LEU A 221 -5.51 -19.79 17.33
N ALA A 222 -4.39 -20.27 17.89
CA ALA A 222 -4.06 -20.09 19.30
C ALA A 222 -3.68 -18.63 19.65
N GLY A 223 -3.15 -17.87 18.68
CA GLY A 223 -2.72 -16.48 18.88
C GLY A 223 -1.36 -16.38 19.59
N GLY A 224 -1.07 -15.19 20.14
CA GLY A 224 0.17 -14.91 20.87
C GLY A 224 -0.07 -14.09 22.13
N LYS A 225 0.99 -13.44 22.63
CA LYS A 225 0.98 -12.65 23.86
C LYS A 225 -0.10 -11.56 23.89
N ASN A 226 -0.44 -11.00 22.72
CA ASN A 226 -1.44 -9.94 22.57
C ASN A 226 -2.84 -10.47 22.18
N GLY A 227 -3.09 -11.75 22.41
CA GLY A 227 -4.36 -12.41 22.08
C GLY A 227 -4.38 -12.99 20.66
N PRO A 228 -5.59 -13.20 20.09
CA PRO A 228 -5.75 -13.76 18.75
C PRO A 228 -5.02 -12.92 17.69
N VAL A 229 -4.25 -13.57 16.83
CA VAL A 229 -3.60 -12.92 15.68
C VAL A 229 -4.61 -12.63 14.57
N ILE A 230 -5.59 -13.51 14.41
CA ILE A 230 -6.76 -13.34 13.55
C ILE A 230 -7.98 -13.46 14.45
N ASP A 231 -8.78 -12.41 14.53
CA ASP A 231 -10.06 -12.43 15.22
C ASP A 231 -11.16 -12.79 14.21
N LEU A 232 -11.67 -14.02 14.30
CA LEU A 232 -12.72 -14.54 13.42
C LEU A 232 -14.10 -13.91 13.67
N ASN A 233 -14.31 -13.28 14.82
CA ASN A 233 -15.56 -12.58 15.14
C ASN A 233 -15.52 -11.11 14.72
N ASN A 234 -14.33 -10.49 14.73
CA ASN A 234 -14.11 -9.14 14.28
C ASN A 234 -12.87 -9.04 13.38
N THR A 235 -13.05 -9.39 12.11
CA THR A 235 -11.95 -9.55 11.16
C THR A 235 -11.17 -8.25 10.91
N GLU A 236 -11.82 -7.09 11.01
CA GLU A 236 -11.16 -5.78 10.77
C GLU A 236 -10.22 -5.39 11.93
N GLU A 237 -10.51 -5.85 13.14
CA GLU A 237 -9.69 -5.62 14.34
C GLU A 237 -8.64 -6.72 14.57
N SER A 238 -8.43 -7.59 13.59
CA SER A 238 -7.41 -8.64 13.68
C SER A 238 -6.02 -8.03 13.87
N ASN A 239 -5.32 -8.46 14.93
CA ASN A 239 -3.96 -7.99 15.24
C ASN A 239 -3.01 -8.10 14.04
N LEU A 240 -3.13 -9.15 13.21
CA LEU A 240 -2.32 -9.29 12.01
C LEU A 240 -2.49 -8.10 11.05
N LEU A 241 -3.72 -7.65 10.82
CA LEU A 241 -3.99 -6.50 9.94
C LEU A 241 -3.47 -5.20 10.54
N HIS A 242 -3.68 -4.99 11.84
CA HIS A 242 -3.15 -3.83 12.52
C HIS A 242 -1.63 -3.72 12.32
N ARG A 243 -0.90 -4.82 12.56
CA ARG A 243 0.57 -4.85 12.53
C ARG A 243 1.18 -4.65 11.13
N ILE A 244 0.55 -5.21 10.08
CA ILE A 244 1.06 -5.07 8.70
C ILE A 244 0.73 -3.72 8.06
N LEU A 245 -0.25 -2.99 8.61
CA LEU A 245 -0.70 -1.68 8.11
C LEU A 245 -0.05 -0.49 8.83
N LEU A 246 0.66 -0.72 9.94
CA LEU A 246 1.39 0.33 10.64
C LEU A 246 2.47 0.97 9.73
N PRO A 247 2.83 2.25 9.94
CA PRO A 247 3.99 2.86 9.28
C PRO A 247 5.28 2.09 9.58
N MET A 248 6.23 2.10 8.64
CA MET A 248 7.50 1.36 8.74
C MET A 248 8.37 1.82 9.93
N GLU A 249 8.14 3.05 10.41
CA GLU A 249 8.81 3.67 11.54
C GLU A 249 8.26 3.21 12.89
N ASP A 250 7.09 2.58 12.92
CA ASP A 250 6.47 2.08 14.13
C ASP A 250 7.20 0.82 14.64
N GLU A 251 7.46 0.75 15.95
CA GLU A 251 8.16 -0.38 16.57
C GLU A 251 7.33 -1.68 16.49
N ASP A 252 6.01 -1.55 16.40
CA ASP A 252 5.07 -2.65 16.31
C ASP A 252 4.81 -3.11 14.87
N HIS A 253 5.36 -2.43 13.86
CA HIS A 253 5.24 -2.79 12.44
C HIS A 253 5.86 -4.16 12.15
N MET A 254 5.12 -4.99 11.41
CA MET A 254 5.57 -6.32 10.99
C MET A 254 5.41 -6.50 9.48
N PRO A 255 6.43 -7.02 8.76
CA PRO A 255 7.75 -7.44 9.25
C PRO A 255 8.65 -6.27 9.72
N PRO A 256 9.52 -6.45 10.73
CA PRO A 256 10.35 -5.35 11.24
C PRO A 256 11.30 -4.75 10.19
N LYS A 257 11.70 -3.50 10.38
CA LYS A 257 12.66 -2.81 9.52
C LYS A 257 13.93 -3.65 9.31
N GLY A 258 14.32 -3.83 8.04
CA GLY A 258 15.46 -4.66 7.63
C GLY A 258 15.13 -6.13 7.33
N LYS A 259 13.88 -6.56 7.52
CA LYS A 259 13.36 -7.83 6.99
C LYS A 259 12.66 -7.63 5.64
N LEU A 260 12.45 -8.73 4.92
CA LEU A 260 11.75 -8.73 3.64
C LEU A 260 10.28 -8.30 3.88
N GLN A 261 9.90 -7.17 3.31
CA GLN A 261 8.59 -6.56 3.52
C GLN A 261 7.51 -7.19 2.64
N LEU A 262 6.26 -7.03 3.06
CA LEU A 262 5.10 -7.35 2.23
C LEU A 262 4.96 -6.30 1.11
N THR A 263 4.60 -6.76 -0.08
CA THR A 263 4.19 -5.90 -1.19
C THR A 263 2.75 -5.44 -1.00
N GLU A 264 2.34 -4.35 -1.67
CA GLU A 264 0.96 -3.87 -1.62
C GLU A 264 -0.06 -4.96 -2.02
N LEU A 265 0.28 -5.79 -3.00
CA LEU A 265 -0.56 -6.91 -3.42
C LEU A 265 -0.67 -7.99 -2.33
N GLU A 266 0.43 -8.37 -1.68
CA GLU A 266 0.42 -9.35 -0.59
C GLU A 266 -0.40 -8.84 0.62
N ILE A 267 -0.29 -7.54 0.95
CA ILE A 267 -1.11 -6.90 1.98
C ILE A 267 -2.59 -6.98 1.62
N GLN A 268 -2.96 -6.67 0.37
CA GLN A 268 -4.35 -6.75 -0.10
C GLN A 268 -4.90 -8.18 -0.08
N ILE A 269 -4.08 -9.17 -0.44
CA ILE A 269 -4.44 -10.59 -0.40
C ILE A 269 -4.71 -11.05 1.04
N ILE A 270 -3.81 -10.76 1.98
CA ILE A 270 -3.98 -11.11 3.40
C ILE A 270 -5.20 -10.40 3.97
N THR A 271 -5.36 -9.10 3.67
CA THR A 271 -6.51 -8.30 4.12
C THR A 271 -7.82 -8.89 3.62
N SER A 272 -7.90 -9.23 2.33
CA SER A 272 -9.11 -9.80 1.74
C SER A 272 -9.42 -11.18 2.33
N TRP A 273 -8.41 -12.02 2.53
CA TRP A 273 -8.60 -13.32 3.15
C TRP A 273 -9.12 -13.22 4.59
N ILE A 274 -8.60 -12.30 5.39
CA ILE A 274 -9.07 -12.11 6.78
C ILE A 274 -10.49 -11.55 6.81
N LYS A 275 -10.80 -10.52 6.01
CA LYS A 275 -12.16 -9.95 5.92
C LYS A 275 -13.19 -10.95 5.41
N GLU A 276 -12.78 -11.90 4.57
CA GLU A 276 -13.62 -13.01 4.09
C GLU A 276 -13.53 -14.24 5.02
N SER A 277 -13.45 -14.00 6.34
CA SER A 277 -13.51 -14.96 7.44
C SER A 277 -12.35 -15.95 7.55
N ALA A 278 -11.21 -15.68 6.92
CA ALA A 278 -9.95 -16.43 7.07
C ALA A 278 -10.10 -17.96 6.96
N HIS A 279 -10.88 -18.44 5.98
CA HIS A 279 -11.06 -19.88 5.80
C HIS A 279 -9.74 -20.58 5.44
N PHE A 280 -9.37 -21.61 6.20
CA PHE A 280 -8.12 -22.36 6.03
C PHE A 280 -8.23 -23.52 5.04
N ASP A 281 -9.43 -24.06 4.86
CA ASP A 281 -9.74 -25.27 4.08
C ASP A 281 -10.62 -24.99 2.85
N LYS A 282 -10.98 -23.73 2.61
CA LYS A 282 -11.85 -23.34 1.49
C LYS A 282 -11.05 -23.26 0.20
N LYS A 283 -11.57 -23.86 -0.87
CA LYS A 283 -11.02 -23.72 -2.23
C LYS A 283 -11.33 -22.33 -2.79
N LEU A 284 -10.38 -21.76 -3.55
CA LEU A 284 -10.53 -20.45 -4.18
C LEU A 284 -11.74 -20.38 -5.10
N VAL A 285 -11.99 -21.41 -5.91
CA VAL A 285 -13.17 -21.47 -6.81
C VAL A 285 -14.51 -21.51 -6.09
N HIS A 286 -14.55 -21.74 -4.78
CA HIS A 286 -15.77 -21.66 -3.99
C HIS A 286 -16.02 -20.27 -3.40
N TYR A 287 -15.13 -19.30 -3.64
CA TYR A 287 -15.42 -17.90 -3.41
C TYR A 287 -16.22 -17.33 -4.60
N PRO A 288 -17.16 -16.38 -4.38
CA PRO A 288 -17.87 -15.71 -5.47
C PRO A 288 -16.89 -15.10 -6.46
N GLU A 289 -17.22 -15.04 -7.76
CA GLU A 289 -16.32 -14.43 -8.74
C GLU A 289 -16.02 -12.96 -8.41
N GLU A 290 -16.94 -12.24 -7.76
CA GLU A 290 -16.75 -10.84 -7.33
C GLU A 290 -15.93 -10.70 -6.03
N SER A 291 -15.56 -11.79 -5.36
CA SER A 291 -14.69 -11.77 -4.18
C SER A 291 -13.37 -11.09 -4.50
N ASN A 292 -12.96 -10.15 -3.65
CA ASN A 292 -11.70 -9.46 -3.81
C ASN A 292 -10.52 -10.44 -3.65
N LEU A 293 -10.62 -11.38 -2.69
CA LEU A 293 -9.64 -12.45 -2.55
C LEU A 293 -9.52 -13.27 -3.84
N PHE A 294 -10.64 -13.71 -4.42
CA PHE A 294 -10.62 -14.52 -5.65
C PHE A 294 -10.00 -13.75 -6.83
N GLN A 295 -10.37 -12.49 -7.03
CA GLN A 295 -9.87 -11.65 -8.11
C GLN A 295 -8.35 -11.40 -8.01
N LEU A 296 -7.84 -11.20 -6.79
CA LEU A 296 -6.42 -11.01 -6.53
C LEU A 296 -5.66 -12.34 -6.66
N ALA A 297 -6.20 -13.43 -6.12
CA ALA A 297 -5.52 -14.73 -6.03
C ALA A 297 -5.55 -15.52 -7.34
N LYS A 298 -6.56 -15.39 -8.19
CA LYS A 298 -6.65 -16.16 -9.46
C LYS A 298 -5.45 -15.95 -10.38
N ASN A 299 -4.84 -14.77 -10.33
CA ASN A 299 -3.66 -14.44 -11.14
C ASN A 299 -2.38 -15.13 -10.62
N LEU A 300 -2.39 -15.65 -9.39
CA LEU A 300 -1.30 -16.47 -8.83
C LEU A 300 -1.31 -17.90 -9.39
N PHE A 301 -2.49 -18.38 -9.82
CA PHE A 301 -2.67 -19.70 -10.40
C PHE A 301 -2.86 -19.56 -11.91
N VAL A 302 -1.75 -19.44 -12.62
CA VAL A 302 -1.76 -19.57 -14.09
C VAL A 302 -2.18 -21.01 -14.41
N PRO A 303 -3.20 -21.25 -15.25
CA PRO A 303 -3.56 -22.60 -15.68
C PRO A 303 -2.33 -23.30 -16.26
N SER A 304 -1.91 -24.43 -15.70
CA SER A 304 -0.72 -25.15 -16.18
C SER A 304 -0.97 -25.92 -17.48
N GLU A 305 -2.18 -25.89 -18.01
CA GLU A 305 -2.49 -26.37 -19.35
C GLU A 305 -3.23 -25.27 -20.11
N GLY A 306 -2.46 -24.32 -20.64
CA GLY A 306 -2.87 -23.70 -21.89
C GLY A 306 -2.84 -24.73 -23.02
N PRO A 307 -3.39 -24.40 -24.20
CA PRO A 307 -3.38 -25.30 -25.35
C PRO A 307 -1.98 -25.89 -25.59
N ASN A 308 -1.87 -27.20 -25.82
CA ASN A 308 -0.59 -27.78 -26.19
C ASN A 308 -0.21 -27.30 -27.60
N TYR A 309 0.84 -26.49 -27.69
CA TYR A 309 1.34 -25.94 -28.94
C TYR A 309 2.45 -26.84 -29.50
N ASP A 310 2.26 -27.28 -30.74
CA ASP A 310 3.12 -28.24 -31.45
C ASP A 310 4.31 -27.61 -32.18
N PHE A 311 4.50 -26.29 -32.05
CA PHE A 311 5.56 -25.53 -32.71
C PHE A 311 6.71 -25.15 -31.74
N PRO A 312 7.94 -24.94 -32.25
CA PRO A 312 9.10 -24.66 -31.40
C PRO A 312 9.06 -23.25 -30.78
N PHE A 313 9.72 -23.11 -29.63
CA PHE A 313 9.94 -21.81 -28.98
C PHE A 313 10.68 -20.82 -29.90
N ALA A 314 10.27 -19.56 -29.87
CA ALA A 314 11.06 -18.48 -30.44
C ALA A 314 12.35 -18.28 -29.64
N LYS A 315 13.43 -17.84 -30.31
CA LYS A 315 14.70 -17.52 -29.62
C LYS A 315 14.48 -16.32 -28.69
N GLY A 316 14.94 -16.39 -27.45
CA GLY A 316 14.79 -15.30 -26.47
C GLY A 316 15.32 -13.94 -26.99
N ILE A 317 16.47 -13.95 -27.68
CA ILE A 317 17.06 -12.76 -28.32
C ILE A 317 16.13 -12.15 -29.38
N THR A 318 15.35 -12.97 -30.10
CA THR A 318 14.37 -12.48 -31.08
C THR A 318 13.22 -11.76 -30.39
N ILE A 319 12.73 -12.30 -29.27
CA ILE A 319 11.66 -11.68 -28.46
C ILE A 319 12.15 -10.34 -27.89
N GLU A 320 13.33 -10.34 -27.29
CA GLU A 320 13.96 -9.13 -26.72
C GLU A 320 14.11 -8.02 -27.76
N LYS A 321 14.59 -8.34 -28.98
CA LYS A 321 14.73 -7.35 -30.06
C LYS A 321 13.41 -6.82 -30.62
N LEU A 322 12.32 -7.57 -30.46
CA LEU A 322 11.00 -7.12 -30.88
C LEU A 322 10.35 -6.24 -29.81
N ASN A 323 10.68 -6.41 -28.54
CA ASN A 323 10.20 -5.55 -27.46
C ASN A 323 10.74 -4.12 -27.57
N ASN A 324 9.85 -3.14 -27.40
CA ASN A 324 10.17 -1.71 -27.30
C ASN A 324 9.04 -0.96 -26.57
N ASP A 325 9.20 0.36 -26.38
CA ASP A 325 8.23 1.21 -25.65
C ASP A 325 6.79 1.18 -26.20
N TYR A 326 6.61 0.74 -27.45
CA TYR A 326 5.32 0.73 -28.16
C TYR A 326 4.87 -0.67 -28.59
N ARG A 327 5.64 -1.71 -28.26
CA ARG A 327 5.32 -3.11 -28.60
C ARG A 327 5.83 -4.05 -27.53
N VAL A 328 4.91 -4.85 -26.98
CA VAL A 328 5.21 -5.92 -26.03
C VAL A 328 4.98 -7.27 -26.69
N VAL A 329 5.98 -8.15 -26.60
CA VAL A 329 6.01 -9.55 -27.04
C VAL A 329 6.36 -10.41 -25.83
N GLN A 330 5.45 -11.31 -25.48
CA GLN A 330 5.59 -12.18 -24.31
C GLN A 330 4.95 -13.54 -24.55
N THR A 331 5.37 -14.56 -23.79
CA THR A 331 4.71 -15.87 -23.82
C THR A 331 3.34 -15.80 -23.15
N ILE A 332 2.39 -16.63 -23.60
CA ILE A 332 1.05 -16.68 -22.98
C ILE A 332 1.09 -17.28 -21.57
N TYR A 333 2.00 -18.23 -21.34
CA TYR A 333 2.37 -18.73 -20.02
C TYR A 333 3.85 -19.16 -20.04
N PRO A 334 4.52 -19.31 -18.88
CA PRO A 334 5.98 -19.50 -18.80
C PRO A 334 6.55 -20.68 -19.59
N GLU A 335 5.74 -21.73 -19.84
CA GLU A 335 6.14 -22.94 -20.56
C GLU A 335 5.55 -23.02 -21.98
N ALA A 336 4.86 -21.98 -22.47
CA ALA A 336 4.27 -21.96 -23.80
C ALA A 336 5.30 -21.53 -24.86
N PRO A 337 5.41 -22.22 -26.00
CA PRO A 337 6.10 -21.66 -27.16
C PRO A 337 5.27 -20.55 -27.84
N ALA A 338 3.99 -20.41 -27.48
CA ALA A 338 3.07 -19.42 -28.02
C ALA A 338 3.27 -18.01 -27.43
N LEU A 339 3.16 -17.02 -28.30
CA LEU A 339 3.39 -15.62 -28.02
C LEU A 339 2.13 -14.78 -28.21
N ARG A 340 1.99 -13.80 -27.32
CA ARG A 340 1.09 -12.66 -27.44
C ARG A 340 1.89 -11.42 -27.81
N VAL A 341 1.37 -10.64 -28.75
CA VAL A 341 1.90 -9.34 -29.14
C VAL A 341 0.86 -8.26 -28.90
N SER A 342 1.24 -7.16 -28.27
CA SER A 342 0.38 -5.98 -28.06
C SER A 342 1.10 -4.71 -28.49
N PHE A 343 0.41 -3.87 -29.25
CA PHE A 343 0.90 -2.56 -29.69
C PHE A 343 0.26 -1.41 -28.91
N PHE A 344 1.04 -0.36 -28.69
CA PHE A 344 0.64 0.85 -27.99
C PHE A 344 1.13 2.09 -28.74
N GLY A 345 0.62 3.27 -28.40
CA GLY A 345 1.07 4.53 -29.00
C GLY A 345 0.62 4.74 -30.44
N LYS A 346 -0.65 5.14 -30.62
CA LYS A 346 -1.30 5.38 -31.93
C LYS A 346 -0.46 6.19 -32.92
N SER A 347 0.25 7.23 -32.45
CA SER A 347 1.06 8.12 -33.28
C SER A 347 2.35 7.49 -33.80
N GLN A 348 2.86 6.44 -33.14
CA GLN A 348 4.12 5.77 -33.48
C GLN A 348 3.92 4.47 -34.26
N PHE A 349 2.69 3.97 -34.31
CA PHE A 349 2.36 2.78 -35.07
C PHE A 349 2.50 3.01 -36.57
N THR A 350 3.14 2.08 -37.26
CA THR A 350 3.20 2.05 -38.71
C THR A 350 2.87 0.65 -39.22
N SER A 351 2.27 0.55 -40.40
CA SER A 351 1.98 -0.74 -41.06
C SER A 351 3.22 -1.64 -41.21
N LYS A 352 4.42 -1.05 -41.31
CA LYS A 352 5.69 -1.77 -41.39
C LYS A 352 6.01 -2.55 -40.11
N ALA A 353 5.51 -2.11 -38.95
CA ALA A 353 5.75 -2.77 -37.68
C ALA A 353 5.13 -4.19 -37.62
N LEU A 354 4.11 -4.46 -38.45
CA LEU A 354 3.55 -5.81 -38.64
C LEU A 354 4.50 -6.74 -39.41
N ASP A 355 5.33 -6.20 -40.29
CA ASP A 355 6.32 -6.98 -41.09
C ASP A 355 7.50 -7.45 -40.22
N GLU A 356 7.79 -6.75 -39.13
CA GLU A 356 8.81 -7.19 -38.18
C GLU A 356 8.43 -8.47 -37.42
N LEU A 357 7.12 -8.75 -37.28
CA LEU A 357 6.60 -9.94 -36.60
C LEU A 357 6.82 -11.23 -37.40
N ASP A 358 7.27 -11.16 -38.66
CA ASP A 358 7.51 -12.34 -39.49
C ASP A 358 8.50 -13.32 -38.84
N LYS A 359 9.42 -12.79 -38.02
CA LYS A 359 10.39 -13.56 -37.23
C LYS A 359 9.78 -14.47 -36.17
N ILE A 360 8.54 -14.21 -35.77
CA ILE A 360 7.77 -14.97 -34.78
C ILE A 360 6.40 -15.39 -35.30
N SER A 361 6.21 -15.39 -36.63
CA SER A 361 4.94 -15.67 -37.29
C SER A 361 4.35 -17.04 -36.94
N VAL A 362 5.20 -18.02 -36.64
CA VAL A 362 4.80 -19.36 -36.22
C VAL A 362 4.28 -19.35 -34.77
N GLN A 363 4.93 -18.60 -33.89
CA GLN A 363 4.62 -18.58 -32.46
C GLN A 363 3.49 -17.60 -32.08
N LEU A 364 3.15 -16.66 -32.96
CA LEU A 364 2.15 -15.65 -32.69
C LEU A 364 0.74 -16.25 -32.70
N VAL A 365 0.09 -16.29 -31.54
CA VAL A 365 -1.28 -16.80 -31.39
C VAL A 365 -2.26 -15.73 -30.89
N GLU A 366 -1.78 -14.63 -30.30
CA GLU A 366 -2.62 -13.52 -29.88
C GLU A 366 -2.03 -12.18 -30.31
N LEU A 367 -2.81 -11.38 -31.04
CA LEU A 367 -2.40 -10.07 -31.54
C LEU A 367 -3.40 -8.99 -31.13
N ASN A 368 -2.93 -8.04 -30.32
CA ASN A 368 -3.71 -6.89 -29.90
C ASN A 368 -3.20 -5.61 -30.58
N LEU A 369 -4.07 -5.01 -31.38
CA LEU A 369 -3.85 -3.79 -32.15
C LEU A 369 -4.92 -2.74 -31.84
N ASN A 370 -5.61 -2.86 -30.70
CA ASN A 370 -6.66 -1.91 -30.32
C ASN A 370 -6.14 -0.46 -30.37
N ASN A 371 -6.97 0.44 -30.90
CA ASN A 371 -6.67 1.87 -31.06
C ASN A 371 -5.50 2.22 -32.00
N MET A 372 -4.87 1.24 -32.67
CA MET A 372 -3.84 1.51 -33.67
C MET A 372 -4.49 1.98 -34.99
N PRO A 373 -3.88 2.89 -35.75
CA PRO A 373 -4.44 3.39 -37.00
C PRO A 373 -4.19 2.37 -38.13
N LEU A 374 -5.10 1.42 -38.31
CA LEU A 374 -5.03 0.44 -39.41
C LEU A 374 -5.83 0.90 -40.62
N ASN A 375 -5.39 0.44 -41.79
CA ASN A 375 -6.21 0.43 -43.00
C ASN A 375 -6.58 -1.02 -43.38
N ASP A 376 -7.55 -1.18 -44.28
CA ASP A 376 -8.03 -2.51 -44.66
C ASP A 376 -6.94 -3.39 -45.34
N GLU A 377 -5.90 -2.82 -45.96
CA GLU A 377 -4.80 -3.61 -46.54
C GLU A 377 -3.89 -4.24 -45.47
N ASP A 378 -3.84 -3.67 -44.26
CA ASP A 378 -3.07 -4.23 -43.15
C ASP A 378 -3.62 -5.60 -42.70
N ILE A 379 -4.91 -5.88 -42.93
CA ILE A 379 -5.52 -7.18 -42.62
C ILE A 379 -4.89 -8.30 -43.46
N LYS A 380 -4.50 -8.02 -44.72
CA LYS A 380 -3.80 -8.99 -45.56
C LYS A 380 -2.42 -9.33 -44.99
N LYS A 381 -1.74 -8.38 -44.33
CA LYS A 381 -0.48 -8.65 -43.64
C LYS A 381 -0.70 -9.55 -42.43
N ILE A 382 -1.78 -9.32 -41.67
CA ILE A 382 -2.14 -10.16 -40.51
C ILE A 382 -2.50 -11.59 -40.96
N SER A 383 -3.06 -11.75 -42.16
CA SER A 383 -3.49 -13.05 -42.71
C SER A 383 -2.40 -14.13 -42.73
N ARG A 384 -1.10 -13.75 -42.75
CA ARG A 384 0.04 -14.68 -42.78
C ARG A 384 0.35 -15.37 -41.45
N PHE A 385 -0.22 -14.92 -40.33
CA PHE A 385 -0.01 -15.52 -39.01
C PHE A 385 -0.95 -16.72 -38.81
N ASN A 386 -0.55 -17.89 -39.31
CA ASN A 386 -1.41 -19.07 -39.42
C ASN A 386 -1.84 -19.69 -38.07
N ASN A 387 -1.12 -19.40 -36.99
CA ASN A 387 -1.45 -19.87 -35.64
C ASN A 387 -2.23 -18.85 -34.80
N LEU A 388 -2.69 -17.75 -35.40
CA LEU A 388 -3.45 -16.73 -34.70
C LEU A 388 -4.80 -17.29 -34.21
N GLU A 389 -5.05 -17.19 -32.91
CA GLU A 389 -6.27 -17.65 -32.23
C GLU A 389 -7.20 -16.49 -31.85
N LYS A 390 -6.59 -15.39 -31.41
CA LYS A 390 -7.28 -14.18 -30.93
C LYS A 390 -6.72 -12.93 -31.59
N LEU A 391 -7.60 -12.13 -32.16
CA LEU A 391 -7.25 -10.89 -32.85
C LEU A 391 -8.13 -9.73 -32.35
N TYR A 392 -7.49 -8.70 -31.78
CA TYR A 392 -8.18 -7.51 -31.30
C TYR A 392 -7.87 -6.30 -32.18
N LEU A 393 -8.91 -5.75 -32.80
CA LEU A 393 -8.86 -4.65 -33.76
C LEU A 393 -9.84 -3.53 -33.39
N ASN A 394 -10.17 -3.36 -32.11
CA ASN A 394 -11.15 -2.36 -31.68
C ASN A 394 -10.67 -0.94 -31.96
N SER A 395 -11.56 -0.09 -32.45
CA SER A 395 -11.31 1.35 -32.71
C SER A 395 -10.08 1.61 -33.58
N THR A 396 -9.86 0.78 -34.60
CA THR A 396 -8.68 0.86 -35.48
C THR A 396 -8.92 1.69 -36.74
N GLY A 397 -10.19 1.98 -37.06
CA GLY A 397 -10.60 2.77 -38.22
C GLY A 397 -10.91 1.94 -39.47
N LEU A 398 -10.97 0.62 -39.33
CA LEU A 398 -11.25 -0.32 -40.42
C LEU A 398 -12.65 -0.13 -40.99
N SER A 399 -12.78 -0.22 -42.31
CA SER A 399 -14.08 -0.20 -42.99
C SER A 399 -14.61 -1.61 -43.24
N GLY A 400 -13.74 -2.62 -43.14
CA GLY A 400 -14.08 -4.03 -43.13
C GLY A 400 -14.12 -4.68 -44.52
N THR A 401 -13.52 -4.05 -45.54
CA THR A 401 -13.61 -4.52 -46.94
C THR A 401 -12.71 -5.70 -47.30
N THR A 402 -11.78 -6.08 -46.42
CA THR A 402 -10.77 -7.13 -46.65
C THR A 402 -10.79 -8.24 -45.59
N LEU A 403 -11.80 -8.24 -44.71
CA LEU A 403 -11.86 -9.15 -43.57
C LEU A 403 -11.90 -10.63 -43.99
N SER A 404 -12.44 -10.95 -45.18
CA SER A 404 -12.43 -12.32 -45.70
C SER A 404 -11.02 -12.88 -45.94
N SER A 405 -9.98 -12.05 -46.00
CA SER A 405 -8.59 -12.53 -46.06
C SER A 405 -8.19 -13.36 -44.84
N LEU A 406 -8.87 -13.20 -43.70
CA LEU A 406 -8.64 -13.99 -42.48
C LEU A 406 -9.29 -15.39 -42.54
N LYS A 407 -10.09 -15.72 -43.56
CA LYS A 407 -10.79 -17.03 -43.67
C LYS A 407 -9.85 -18.23 -43.67
N ASN A 408 -8.60 -18.03 -44.08
CA ASN A 408 -7.58 -19.09 -44.17
C ASN A 408 -6.75 -19.23 -42.88
N GLN A 409 -7.13 -18.57 -41.79
CA GLN A 409 -6.51 -18.76 -40.47
C GLN A 409 -7.30 -19.81 -39.69
N PRO A 410 -6.86 -21.09 -39.69
CA PRO A 410 -7.68 -22.20 -39.18
C PRO A 410 -7.86 -22.18 -37.67
N LYS A 411 -6.97 -21.50 -36.94
CA LYS A 411 -7.02 -21.41 -35.46
C LYS A 411 -7.73 -20.16 -34.96
N LEU A 412 -8.04 -19.18 -35.83
CA LEU A 412 -8.64 -17.92 -35.41
C LEU A 412 -10.09 -18.14 -34.99
N HIS A 413 -10.37 -18.13 -33.70
CA HIS A 413 -11.71 -18.38 -33.18
C HIS A 413 -12.29 -17.15 -32.47
N SER A 414 -11.53 -16.08 -32.26
CA SER A 414 -12.00 -14.85 -31.61
C SER A 414 -11.53 -13.60 -32.35
N LEU A 415 -12.49 -12.75 -32.74
CA LEU A 415 -12.23 -11.50 -33.45
C LEU A 415 -12.98 -10.33 -32.78
N SER A 416 -12.26 -9.28 -32.40
CA SER A 416 -12.85 -8.05 -31.86
C SER A 416 -12.72 -6.89 -32.86
N LEU A 417 -13.84 -6.29 -33.23
CA LEU A 417 -13.94 -5.20 -34.21
C LEU A 417 -14.79 -4.03 -33.69
N SER A 418 -14.98 -3.93 -32.38
CA SER A 418 -15.83 -2.91 -31.77
C SER A 418 -15.28 -1.50 -32.01
N GLY A 419 -16.15 -0.51 -32.19
CA GLY A 419 -15.76 0.89 -32.42
C GLY A 419 -15.21 1.19 -33.82
N ASN A 420 -15.26 0.25 -34.77
CA ASN A 420 -14.86 0.49 -36.16
C ASN A 420 -16.04 0.97 -37.02
N PRO A 421 -15.81 1.86 -38.00
CA PRO A 421 -16.85 2.34 -38.92
C PRO A 421 -17.17 1.30 -40.01
N LEU A 422 -17.66 0.12 -39.62
CA LEU A 422 -18.00 -0.95 -40.57
C LEU A 422 -19.22 -0.56 -41.42
N LYS A 423 -19.21 -1.01 -42.68
CA LYS A 423 -20.29 -0.75 -43.65
C LYS A 423 -21.07 -2.02 -43.95
N GLU A 424 -22.24 -1.89 -44.58
CA GLU A 424 -23.04 -3.04 -45.05
C GLU A 424 -22.23 -4.01 -45.93
N THR A 425 -21.29 -3.50 -46.73
CA THR A 425 -20.38 -4.32 -47.55
C THR A 425 -19.50 -5.26 -46.73
N SER A 426 -19.25 -4.98 -45.44
CA SER A 426 -18.47 -5.86 -44.55
C SER A 426 -19.21 -7.12 -44.13
N ILE A 427 -20.53 -7.22 -44.33
CA ILE A 427 -21.33 -8.39 -43.91
C ILE A 427 -20.96 -9.63 -44.72
N ALA A 428 -20.71 -9.48 -46.03
CA ALA A 428 -20.23 -10.58 -46.86
C ALA A 428 -18.81 -11.02 -46.45
N GLU A 429 -17.94 -10.06 -46.14
CA GLU A 429 -16.56 -10.29 -45.69
C GLU A 429 -16.51 -11.04 -44.35
N LEU A 430 -17.24 -10.55 -43.35
CA LEU A 430 -17.39 -11.20 -42.03
C LEU A 430 -18.08 -12.56 -42.16
N GLY A 431 -19.11 -12.65 -43.00
CA GLY A 431 -19.84 -13.88 -43.25
C GLY A 431 -18.98 -15.00 -43.85
N ALA A 432 -17.80 -14.70 -44.41
CA ALA A 432 -16.86 -15.71 -44.89
C ALA A 432 -16.03 -16.36 -43.75
N LEU A 433 -16.00 -15.75 -42.56
CA LEU A 433 -15.17 -16.20 -41.42
C LEU A 433 -15.88 -17.26 -40.57
N LYS A 434 -16.19 -18.41 -41.20
CA LYS A 434 -16.95 -19.51 -40.57
C LYS A 434 -16.24 -20.18 -39.39
N GLN A 435 -14.93 -19.95 -39.23
CA GLN A 435 -14.12 -20.53 -38.16
C GLN A 435 -14.28 -19.82 -36.80
N LEU A 436 -14.93 -18.64 -36.76
CA LEU A 436 -15.05 -17.85 -35.54
C LEU A 436 -16.03 -18.47 -34.54
N ASN A 437 -15.63 -18.54 -33.28
CA ASN A 437 -16.52 -18.85 -32.16
C ASN A 437 -17.08 -17.57 -31.53
N ASN A 438 -16.29 -16.49 -31.49
CA ASN A 438 -16.67 -15.21 -30.90
C ASN A 438 -16.37 -14.05 -31.85
N LEU A 439 -17.35 -13.15 -32.00
CA LEU A 439 -17.23 -11.94 -32.82
C LEU A 439 -17.82 -10.74 -32.06
N PHE A 440 -16.99 -9.74 -31.75
CA PHE A 440 -17.39 -8.56 -30.97
C PHE A 440 -17.54 -7.33 -31.86
N LEU A 441 -18.76 -6.78 -31.94
CA LEU A 441 -19.17 -5.73 -32.89
C LEU A 441 -19.85 -4.54 -32.20
N TRP A 442 -19.55 -4.28 -30.93
CA TRP A 442 -20.14 -3.14 -30.24
C TRP A 442 -19.72 -1.81 -30.91
N ASN A 443 -20.68 -0.90 -31.10
CA ASN A 443 -20.45 0.40 -31.75
C ASN A 443 -19.75 0.28 -33.13
N SER A 444 -20.16 -0.70 -33.96
CA SER A 444 -19.55 -1.00 -35.26
C SER A 444 -20.21 -0.27 -36.45
N SER A 445 -21.15 0.65 -36.20
CA SER A 445 -21.98 1.32 -37.22
C SER A 445 -22.90 0.40 -38.05
N LEU A 446 -22.94 -0.91 -37.79
CA LEU A 446 -23.85 -1.85 -38.44
C LEU A 446 -25.28 -1.72 -37.89
N SER A 447 -26.27 -1.78 -38.78
CA SER A 447 -27.68 -1.77 -38.39
C SER A 447 -28.12 -3.10 -37.79
N THR A 448 -29.24 -3.11 -37.05
CA THR A 448 -29.84 -4.35 -36.51
C THR A 448 -30.11 -5.37 -37.61
N GLN A 449 -30.55 -4.95 -38.80
CA GLN A 449 -30.78 -5.84 -39.94
C GLN A 449 -29.48 -6.51 -40.41
N ASN A 450 -28.38 -5.75 -40.46
CA ASN A 450 -27.08 -6.30 -40.83
C ASN A 450 -26.58 -7.32 -39.80
N ILE A 451 -26.81 -7.08 -38.51
CA ILE A 451 -26.46 -8.02 -37.44
C ILE A 451 -27.27 -9.32 -37.57
N GLU A 452 -28.58 -9.25 -37.83
CA GLU A 452 -29.42 -10.44 -38.02
C GLU A 452 -29.01 -11.24 -39.27
N GLN A 453 -28.66 -10.55 -40.36
CA GLN A 453 -28.07 -11.21 -41.53
C GLN A 453 -26.76 -11.92 -41.20
N LEU A 454 -25.90 -11.28 -40.40
CA LEU A 454 -24.62 -11.87 -39.99
C LEU A 454 -24.80 -13.08 -39.08
N LYS A 455 -25.77 -13.06 -38.15
CA LYS A 455 -26.13 -14.25 -37.33
C LYS A 455 -26.60 -15.41 -38.20
N THR A 456 -27.34 -15.13 -39.27
CA THR A 456 -27.77 -16.15 -40.23
C THR A 456 -26.57 -16.73 -41.00
N LEU A 457 -25.60 -15.89 -41.37
CA LEU A 457 -24.38 -16.35 -42.04
C LEU A 457 -23.45 -17.11 -41.08
N LEU A 458 -23.39 -16.74 -39.80
CA LEU A 458 -22.49 -17.31 -38.81
C LEU A 458 -23.26 -17.95 -37.64
N PRO A 459 -24.03 -19.03 -37.89
CA PRO A 459 -24.94 -19.60 -36.88
C PRO A 459 -24.23 -20.19 -35.66
N ASN A 460 -22.96 -20.57 -35.80
CA ASN A 460 -22.14 -21.14 -34.73
C ASN A 460 -21.25 -20.09 -34.02
N THR A 461 -21.30 -18.83 -34.45
CA THR A 461 -20.49 -17.76 -33.87
C THR A 461 -21.33 -16.95 -32.88
N LYS A 462 -20.84 -16.80 -31.65
CA LYS A 462 -21.42 -15.89 -30.67
C LYS A 462 -21.09 -14.45 -31.09
N ILE A 463 -22.11 -13.72 -31.55
CA ILE A 463 -22.00 -12.32 -31.95
C ILE A 463 -22.42 -11.41 -30.80
N GLU A 464 -21.48 -10.65 -30.28
CA GLU A 464 -21.66 -9.71 -29.17
C GLU A 464 -21.76 -8.28 -29.69
N THR A 465 -22.89 -7.63 -29.48
CA THR A 465 -23.14 -6.24 -29.94
C THR A 465 -23.19 -5.21 -28.82
N GLY A 466 -22.85 -5.62 -27.59
CA GLY A 466 -22.96 -4.80 -26.38
C GLY A 466 -24.35 -4.86 -25.73
N PHE A 467 -24.59 -3.95 -24.79
CA PHE A 467 -25.82 -3.88 -24.00
C PHE A 467 -27.04 -3.53 -24.85
N LYS A 468 -28.17 -4.23 -24.60
CA LYS A 468 -29.48 -3.88 -25.14
C LYS A 468 -30.27 -3.17 -24.04
N ASP A 469 -30.63 -1.91 -24.29
CA ASP A 469 -31.43 -1.11 -23.36
C ASP A 469 -32.89 -1.59 -23.37
N GLU A 470 -33.34 -2.15 -22.24
CA GLU A 470 -34.72 -2.61 -22.02
C GLU A 470 -35.62 -1.54 -21.36
N GLY A 471 -35.14 -0.29 -21.22
CA GLY A 471 -35.98 0.84 -20.82
C GLY A 471 -36.05 1.15 -19.33
N GLU A 472 -35.19 0.57 -18.49
CA GLU A 472 -35.01 1.02 -17.11
C GLU A 472 -34.18 2.30 -17.06
N ARG A 473 -34.74 3.36 -16.46
CA ARG A 473 -34.00 4.63 -16.25
C ARG A 473 -33.28 4.59 -14.91
N TYR A 474 -31.96 4.68 -14.97
CA TYR A 474 -31.11 4.72 -13.78
C TYR A 474 -30.95 6.16 -13.28
N GLN A 475 -30.76 6.31 -11.96
CA GLN A 475 -30.48 7.60 -11.33
C GLN A 475 -29.02 8.00 -11.51
N LEU A 476 -28.78 9.25 -11.89
CA LEU A 476 -27.44 9.81 -11.98
C LEU A 476 -26.82 10.00 -10.59
N ASN A 477 -25.50 9.80 -10.51
CA ASN A 477 -24.75 10.21 -9.33
C ASN A 477 -24.75 11.76 -9.20
N PRO A 478 -24.63 12.32 -7.99
CA PRO A 478 -24.51 13.76 -7.82
C PRO A 478 -23.27 14.34 -8.51
N PRO A 479 -23.32 15.62 -8.97
CA PRO A 479 -22.13 16.32 -9.45
C PRO A 479 -21.14 16.55 -8.31
N LEU A 480 -19.85 16.58 -8.63
CA LEU A 480 -18.77 16.89 -7.71
C LEU A 480 -18.51 18.41 -7.70
N ILE A 481 -18.49 19.00 -6.51
CA ILE A 481 -18.09 20.39 -6.29
C ILE A 481 -16.60 20.41 -5.92
N GLN A 482 -15.77 21.05 -6.73
CA GLN A 482 -14.32 21.13 -6.54
C GLN A 482 -13.89 22.57 -6.27
N ALA A 483 -13.20 22.80 -5.16
CA ALA A 483 -12.60 24.07 -4.76
C ALA A 483 -11.30 23.79 -4.00
N GLU A 484 -10.39 24.77 -3.96
CA GLU A 484 -9.13 24.63 -3.20
C GLU A 484 -9.37 24.66 -1.69
N ASN A 485 -10.23 25.57 -1.22
CA ASN A 485 -10.60 25.73 0.18
C ASN A 485 -12.06 26.17 0.30
N ASN A 486 -12.69 25.90 1.45
CA ASN A 486 -14.03 26.39 1.77
C ASN A 486 -14.02 27.84 2.32
N ILE A 487 -12.90 28.31 2.86
CA ILE A 487 -12.71 29.69 3.33
C ILE A 487 -11.78 30.43 2.37
N PHE A 488 -12.14 31.66 1.99
CA PHE A 488 -11.38 32.45 1.02
C PHE A 488 -11.35 33.94 1.39
N ASN A 489 -10.33 34.66 0.93
CA ASN A 489 -10.17 36.09 1.24
C ASN A 489 -10.90 37.00 0.23
N ASN A 490 -10.56 36.89 -1.05
CA ASN A 490 -11.04 37.82 -2.08
C ASN A 490 -11.97 37.15 -3.10
N GLU A 491 -11.44 36.17 -3.84
CA GLU A 491 -12.16 35.40 -4.85
C GLU A 491 -11.78 33.92 -4.73
N LEU A 492 -12.74 33.03 -4.91
CA LEU A 492 -12.55 31.58 -4.99
C LEU A 492 -13.08 31.08 -6.34
N GLU A 493 -12.28 30.27 -7.02
CA GLU A 493 -12.72 29.55 -8.21
C GLU A 493 -13.30 28.18 -7.80
N VAL A 494 -14.54 27.90 -8.21
CA VAL A 494 -15.23 26.64 -7.94
C VAL A 494 -15.60 25.96 -9.25
N ARG A 495 -15.31 24.66 -9.36
CA ARG A 495 -15.57 23.86 -10.56
C ARG A 495 -16.57 22.75 -10.26
N LEU A 496 -17.56 22.60 -11.14
CA LEU A 496 -18.48 21.46 -11.10
C LEU A 496 -18.02 20.40 -12.09
N LYS A 497 -18.01 19.13 -11.67
CA LYS A 497 -17.65 17.99 -12.51
C LYS A 497 -18.64 16.85 -12.37
N HIS A 498 -18.74 16.02 -13.39
CA HIS A 498 -19.48 14.78 -13.35
C HIS A 498 -18.74 13.70 -14.16
N PRO A 499 -18.70 12.42 -13.72
CA PRO A 499 -18.00 11.36 -14.43
C PRO A 499 -18.52 11.12 -15.86
N ILE A 500 -19.83 11.30 -16.07
CA ILE A 500 -20.49 11.16 -17.37
C ILE A 500 -20.44 12.52 -18.09
N GLY A 501 -19.69 12.62 -19.19
CA GLY A 501 -19.46 13.89 -19.91
C GLY A 501 -20.67 14.46 -20.69
N SER A 502 -21.74 13.69 -20.87
CA SER A 502 -22.95 14.13 -21.57
C SER A 502 -24.00 14.79 -20.67
N VAL A 503 -23.76 14.88 -19.36
CA VAL A 503 -24.73 15.47 -18.42
C VAL A 503 -24.69 17.00 -18.46
N SER A 504 -25.84 17.61 -18.21
CA SER A 504 -25.95 19.03 -17.87
C SER A 504 -25.99 19.19 -16.35
N ILE A 505 -25.18 20.11 -15.81
CA ILE A 505 -25.15 20.41 -14.38
C ILE A 505 -25.85 21.75 -14.16
N PHE A 506 -26.80 21.77 -13.23
CA PHE A 506 -27.54 22.95 -12.82
C PHE A 506 -27.23 23.28 -11.37
N TYR A 507 -27.20 24.56 -11.03
CA TYR A 507 -26.83 25.02 -9.70
C TYR A 507 -27.53 26.32 -9.28
N THR A 508 -27.49 26.59 -7.97
CA THR A 508 -27.93 27.84 -7.32
C THR A 508 -26.83 28.33 -6.36
N LEU A 509 -26.83 29.63 -6.07
CA LEU A 509 -25.84 30.30 -5.19
C LEU A 509 -26.50 31.03 -4.01
N ASP A 510 -27.81 30.87 -3.85
CA ASP A 510 -28.63 31.55 -2.85
C ASP A 510 -29.26 30.55 -1.86
N ASN A 511 -28.69 29.35 -1.76
CA ASN A 511 -29.17 28.23 -0.94
C ASN A 511 -30.55 27.66 -1.36
N THR A 512 -31.18 28.16 -2.44
CA THR A 512 -32.42 27.58 -2.96
C THR A 512 -32.16 26.28 -3.71
N GLU A 513 -33.16 25.40 -3.83
CA GLU A 513 -32.97 24.14 -4.54
C GLU A 513 -32.91 24.42 -6.05
N PRO A 514 -31.93 23.88 -6.79
CA PRO A 514 -31.93 23.94 -8.25
C PRO A 514 -33.06 23.05 -8.79
N ASP A 515 -34.23 23.65 -9.00
CA ASP A 515 -35.42 23.02 -9.59
C ASP A 515 -35.62 23.46 -11.05
N SER A 516 -36.75 23.12 -11.69
CA SER A 516 -37.04 23.49 -13.08
C SER A 516 -37.42 24.97 -13.29
N SER A 517 -37.46 25.79 -12.23
CA SER A 517 -37.90 27.18 -12.25
C SER A 517 -36.83 28.17 -11.75
N ASN A 518 -35.87 27.72 -10.93
CA ASN A 518 -34.78 28.53 -10.41
C ASN A 518 -33.43 27.80 -10.50
N TYR A 519 -32.73 27.95 -11.63
CA TYR A 519 -31.44 27.30 -11.85
C TYR A 519 -30.54 28.05 -12.82
N LEU A 520 -29.22 27.89 -12.64
CA LEU A 520 -28.20 28.31 -13.59
C LEU A 520 -27.57 27.07 -14.24
N LEU A 521 -27.39 27.09 -15.56
CA LEU A 521 -26.64 26.04 -16.28
C LEU A 521 -25.14 26.29 -16.12
N TYR A 522 -24.40 25.28 -15.67
CA TYR A 522 -22.95 25.36 -15.54
C TYR A 522 -22.28 25.34 -16.92
N GLN A 523 -21.55 26.42 -17.24
CA GLN A 523 -20.85 26.59 -18.53
C GLN A 523 -19.32 26.66 -18.38
N GLY A 524 -18.81 26.78 -17.15
CA GLY A 524 -17.41 26.95 -16.85
C GLY A 524 -17.17 27.29 -15.38
N PRO A 525 -15.91 27.45 -14.94
CA PRO A 525 -15.57 27.73 -13.55
C PRO A 525 -16.32 28.93 -12.99
N LEU A 526 -16.86 28.77 -11.78
CA LEU A 526 -17.60 29.81 -11.05
C LEU A 526 -16.62 30.65 -10.22
N LYS A 527 -16.85 31.96 -10.17
CA LYS A 527 -16.10 32.89 -9.32
C LYS A 527 -16.97 33.33 -8.15
N ILE A 528 -16.59 32.95 -6.95
CA ILE A 528 -17.28 33.30 -5.70
C ILE A 528 -16.52 34.42 -5.00
N GLN A 529 -17.19 35.53 -4.72
CA GLN A 529 -16.60 36.75 -4.13
C GLN A 529 -17.21 37.15 -2.77
N LYS A 530 -18.24 36.44 -2.35
CA LYS A 530 -18.97 36.59 -1.09
C LYS A 530 -19.35 35.22 -0.54
N SER A 531 -19.56 35.12 0.78
CA SER A 531 -20.05 33.89 1.40
C SER A 531 -21.30 33.38 0.67
N THR A 532 -21.30 32.10 0.30
CA THR A 532 -22.26 31.52 -0.65
C THR A 532 -22.43 30.03 -0.37
N THR A 533 -23.68 29.56 -0.36
CA THR A 533 -23.99 28.12 -0.40
C THR A 533 -24.31 27.72 -1.84
N LEU A 534 -23.50 26.83 -2.39
CA LEU A 534 -23.64 26.28 -3.74
C LEU A 534 -24.36 24.93 -3.65
N ARG A 535 -25.51 24.82 -4.31
CA ARG A 535 -26.26 23.56 -4.47
C ARG A 535 -26.26 23.18 -5.95
N ALA A 536 -26.02 21.91 -6.28
CA ALA A 536 -25.91 21.44 -7.66
C ALA A 536 -26.56 20.07 -7.92
N ARG A 537 -27.14 19.90 -9.11
CA ARG A 537 -27.75 18.65 -9.60
C ARG A 537 -27.38 18.37 -11.06
N ALA A 538 -27.34 17.10 -11.46
CA ALA A 538 -27.00 16.66 -12.80
C ALA A 538 -28.19 15.98 -13.51
N PHE A 539 -28.34 16.24 -14.81
CA PHE A 539 -29.40 15.68 -15.65
C PHE A 539 -28.87 15.24 -17.01
N ALA A 540 -29.41 14.14 -17.54
CA ALA A 540 -29.14 13.66 -18.89
C ALA A 540 -30.39 13.00 -19.50
N ASN A 541 -30.49 13.04 -20.82
CA ASN A 541 -31.61 12.41 -21.53
C ASN A 541 -31.59 10.88 -21.33
N GLY A 542 -32.73 10.29 -20.98
CA GLY A 542 -32.86 8.86 -20.69
C GLY A 542 -32.51 8.45 -19.26
N TRP A 543 -32.07 9.39 -18.41
CA TRP A 543 -31.71 9.13 -17.01
C TRP A 543 -32.68 9.83 -16.04
N LEU A 544 -32.78 9.32 -14.81
CA LEU A 544 -33.34 10.09 -13.70
C LEU A 544 -32.27 11.08 -13.22
N GLY A 545 -32.68 12.31 -12.88
CA GLY A 545 -31.77 13.34 -12.38
C GLY A 545 -31.10 12.93 -11.07
N SER A 546 -29.93 13.49 -10.80
CA SER A 546 -29.19 13.14 -9.59
C SER A 546 -29.86 13.65 -8.31
N GLU A 547 -29.48 13.05 -7.19
CA GLU A 547 -29.56 13.70 -5.88
C GLU A 547 -28.72 15.00 -5.88
N GLU A 548 -29.01 15.89 -4.95
CA GLU A 548 -28.27 17.14 -4.82
C GLU A 548 -26.91 16.98 -4.14
N ASN A 549 -25.98 17.86 -4.48
CA ASN A 549 -24.75 18.06 -3.74
C ASN A 549 -24.64 19.53 -3.32
N THR A 550 -24.24 19.77 -2.08
CA THR A 550 -24.22 21.10 -1.45
C THR A 550 -22.87 21.34 -0.81
N ASN A 551 -22.30 22.53 -1.02
CA ASN A 551 -21.12 22.99 -0.27
C ASN A 551 -21.23 24.49 0.03
N SER A 552 -20.75 24.91 1.20
CA SER A 552 -20.78 26.29 1.65
C SER A 552 -19.39 26.89 1.66
N PHE A 553 -19.26 28.06 1.03
CA PHE A 553 -18.04 28.83 0.92
C PHE A 553 -18.16 30.11 1.74
N PHE A 554 -17.09 30.44 2.46
CA PHE A 554 -17.09 31.49 3.46
C PHE A 554 -16.00 32.51 3.16
N LYS A 555 -16.39 33.78 3.08
CA LYS A 555 -15.42 34.87 2.94
C LYS A 555 -14.87 35.25 4.32
N ALA A 556 -13.56 35.36 4.42
CA ALA A 556 -12.84 35.95 5.55
C ALA A 556 -11.69 36.82 5.03
N SER A 557 -11.94 38.12 4.87
CA SER A 557 -10.99 39.04 4.24
C SER A 557 -9.91 39.55 5.22
N ILE A 558 -10.23 39.59 6.53
CA ILE A 558 -9.39 40.18 7.58
C ILE A 558 -8.93 39.10 8.56
N LYS A 559 -7.60 38.93 8.67
CA LYS A 559 -6.98 38.11 9.72
C LYS A 559 -6.64 38.98 10.94
N PRO A 560 -7.10 38.63 12.16
CA PRO A 560 -6.72 39.35 13.37
C PRO A 560 -5.24 39.15 13.72
N ILE A 561 -4.67 40.09 14.49
CA ILE A 561 -3.27 40.02 14.96
C ILE A 561 -3.17 39.22 16.25
N SER A 562 -4.19 39.30 17.11
CA SER A 562 -4.28 38.46 18.31
C SER A 562 -5.73 38.27 18.72
N TYR A 563 -5.98 37.20 19.45
CA TYR A 563 -7.30 36.84 19.95
C TYR A 563 -7.16 36.03 21.23
N GLN A 564 -8.16 36.14 22.11
CA GLN A 564 -8.17 35.46 23.39
C GLN A 564 -9.59 35.13 23.82
N LEU A 565 -9.78 33.91 24.33
CA LEU A 565 -10.99 33.52 25.03
C LEU A 565 -10.91 33.89 26.51
N SER A 566 -11.97 34.49 27.02
CA SER A 566 -12.10 34.79 28.46
C SER A 566 -12.44 33.54 29.28
N TYR A 567 -13.10 32.56 28.65
CA TYR A 567 -13.41 31.25 29.24
C TYR A 567 -12.90 30.13 28.34
N PRO A 568 -12.25 29.09 28.89
CA PRO A 568 -11.79 27.97 28.07
C PRO A 568 -12.99 27.18 27.50
N PRO A 569 -12.83 26.56 26.32
CA PRO A 569 -13.82 25.60 25.82
C PRO A 569 -13.93 24.40 26.75
N HIS A 570 -15.01 23.63 26.62
CA HIS A 570 -15.21 22.44 27.42
C HIS A 570 -14.13 21.38 27.11
N LYS A 571 -13.63 20.68 28.14
CA LYS A 571 -12.50 19.73 28.01
C LYS A 571 -12.77 18.57 27.05
N SER A 572 -14.03 18.19 26.88
CA SER A 572 -14.43 17.12 25.95
C SER A 572 -14.36 17.55 24.48
N TYR A 573 -14.40 18.85 24.21
CA TYR A 573 -14.39 19.42 22.86
C TYR A 573 -13.48 20.67 22.84
N PRO A 574 -12.16 20.48 23.08
CA PRO A 574 -11.25 21.59 23.27
C PRO A 574 -10.75 22.19 21.94
N GLY A 575 -11.01 21.52 20.81
CA GLY A 575 -10.39 21.80 19.51
C GLY A 575 -8.87 21.94 19.61
N ASN A 576 -8.30 22.82 18.79
CA ASN A 576 -6.94 23.34 18.96
C ASN A 576 -6.90 24.59 19.87
N GLY A 577 -7.83 24.68 20.83
CA GLY A 577 -8.02 25.90 21.63
C GLY A 577 -8.51 27.07 20.79
N VAL A 578 -8.17 28.30 21.19
CA VAL A 578 -8.65 29.52 20.50
C VAL A 578 -8.19 29.61 19.04
N GLU A 579 -7.08 28.95 18.69
CA GLU A 579 -6.56 28.93 17.31
C GLU A 579 -7.56 28.33 16.32
N THR A 580 -8.40 27.39 16.78
CA THR A 580 -9.48 26.79 15.97
C THR A 580 -10.32 27.86 15.27
N LEU A 581 -10.60 28.98 15.96
CA LEU A 581 -11.48 30.04 15.46
C LEU A 581 -10.93 30.86 14.29
N PHE A 582 -9.66 30.66 13.90
CA PHE A 582 -8.97 31.44 12.86
C PHE A 582 -7.94 30.63 12.07
N ASP A 583 -7.98 29.29 12.12
CA ASP A 583 -7.01 28.41 11.47
C ASP A 583 -7.31 28.16 9.98
N GLN A 584 -8.48 28.60 9.51
CA GLN A 584 -9.03 28.43 8.16
C GLN A 584 -9.42 26.98 7.84
N GLU A 585 -9.55 26.13 8.86
CA GLU A 585 -10.00 24.75 8.74
C GLU A 585 -11.47 24.64 9.12
N LYS A 586 -12.32 24.42 8.10
CA LYS A 586 -13.76 24.26 8.34
C LYS A 586 -14.06 22.92 9.05
N GLY A 587 -14.79 23.00 10.15
CA GLY A 587 -15.40 21.89 10.85
C GLY A 587 -16.39 21.12 9.98
N ASP A 588 -16.37 19.80 10.12
CA ASP A 588 -17.25 18.85 9.46
C ASP A 588 -18.50 18.53 10.31
N GLU A 589 -19.43 17.73 9.77
CA GLU A 589 -20.65 17.31 10.47
C GLU A 589 -20.38 16.36 11.66
N ASP A 590 -19.13 15.91 11.81
CA ASP A 590 -18.68 15.16 12.97
C ASP A 590 -18.11 16.11 14.04
N PHE A 591 -18.94 16.44 15.03
CA PHE A 591 -18.52 17.25 16.16
C PHE A 591 -17.41 16.61 17.02
N GLY A 592 -17.09 15.33 16.80
CA GLY A 592 -15.98 14.62 17.43
C GLY A 592 -14.63 14.75 16.70
N SER A 593 -14.58 15.38 15.52
CA SER A 593 -13.38 15.44 14.66
C SER A 593 -12.19 16.21 15.24
N GLY A 594 -12.40 16.94 16.35
CA GLY A 594 -11.39 17.81 16.94
C GLY A 594 -11.29 19.20 16.30
N LYS A 595 -12.15 19.51 15.32
CA LYS A 595 -12.20 20.82 14.63
C LYS A 595 -13.16 21.83 15.27
N TRP A 596 -13.79 21.46 16.38
CA TRP A 596 -14.84 22.25 17.00
C TRP A 596 -14.51 22.62 18.44
N LEU A 597 -14.87 23.84 18.82
CA LEU A 597 -14.91 24.27 20.21
C LEU A 597 -16.33 24.11 20.77
N GLY A 598 -16.47 23.32 21.84
CA GLY A 598 -17.74 23.10 22.53
C GLY A 598 -17.91 23.98 23.78
N PHE A 599 -19.05 24.64 23.89
CA PHE A 599 -19.46 25.46 25.04
C PHE A 599 -20.82 24.99 25.56
N GLN A 600 -21.02 24.97 26.88
CA GLN A 600 -22.29 24.55 27.51
C GLN A 600 -22.57 25.30 28.82
N ASP A 601 -21.57 25.43 29.68
CA ASP A 601 -21.73 26.10 30.99
C ASP A 601 -21.40 27.59 30.97
N GLN A 602 -20.39 27.97 30.18
CA GLN A 602 -19.91 29.34 30.04
C GLN A 602 -20.17 29.83 28.62
N PRO A 603 -20.37 31.14 28.43
CA PRO A 603 -20.43 31.70 27.09
C PRO A 603 -19.07 31.58 26.40
N LEU A 604 -19.08 31.57 25.07
CA LEU A 604 -17.90 32.01 24.34
C LEU A 604 -17.81 33.52 24.50
N GLU A 605 -16.75 34.00 25.14
CA GLU A 605 -16.41 35.42 25.19
C GLU A 605 -15.02 35.59 24.58
N LEU A 606 -15.00 36.08 23.33
CA LEU A 606 -13.81 36.20 22.50
C LEU A 606 -13.44 37.66 22.33
N LEU A 607 -12.19 37.99 22.69
CA LEU A 607 -11.55 39.27 22.43
C LEU A 607 -10.67 39.14 21.19
N ILE A 608 -10.80 40.07 20.25
CA ILE A 608 -10.09 40.08 18.98
C ILE A 608 -9.40 41.44 18.82
N ASP A 609 -8.10 41.45 18.51
CA ASP A 609 -7.34 42.66 18.17
C ASP A 609 -6.94 42.62 16.69
N LEU A 610 -7.37 43.63 15.96
CA LEU A 610 -7.10 43.84 14.55
C LEU A 610 -5.81 44.65 14.32
N GLY A 611 -5.18 45.16 15.38
CA GLY A 611 -3.92 45.91 15.37
C GLY A 611 -4.05 47.39 15.01
N LYS A 612 -4.98 47.73 14.12
CA LYS A 612 -5.25 49.08 13.64
C LYS A 612 -6.75 49.30 13.52
N ASP A 613 -7.17 50.57 13.60
CA ASP A 613 -8.53 50.96 13.23
C ASP A 613 -8.72 50.68 11.73
N GLN A 614 -9.57 49.72 11.40
CA GLN A 614 -9.89 49.38 10.02
C GLN A 614 -11.37 49.14 9.83
N LEU A 615 -11.86 49.46 8.63
CA LEU A 615 -13.25 49.25 8.27
C LEU A 615 -13.53 47.75 8.23
N ILE A 616 -14.64 47.35 8.85
CA ILE A 616 -15.16 45.98 8.77
C ILE A 616 -16.61 46.00 8.30
N GLU A 617 -16.96 45.05 7.44
CA GLU A 617 -18.26 44.90 6.82
C GLU A 617 -19.16 43.98 7.65
N SER A 618 -18.61 42.85 8.12
CA SER A 618 -19.36 41.86 8.89
C SER A 618 -18.47 41.06 9.85
N VAL A 619 -19.11 40.48 10.87
CA VAL A 619 -18.54 39.41 11.70
C VAL A 619 -19.46 38.19 11.59
N GLY A 620 -18.88 37.06 11.19
CA GLY A 620 -19.57 35.77 11.05
C GLY A 620 -19.10 34.76 12.07
N PHE A 621 -20.02 33.92 12.56
CA PHE A 621 -19.74 32.78 13.42
C PHE A 621 -20.22 31.51 12.74
N SER A 622 -19.31 30.59 12.48
CA SER A 622 -19.67 29.32 11.86
C SER A 622 -19.94 28.26 12.94
N LEU A 623 -21.11 27.64 12.86
CA LEU A 623 -21.65 26.81 13.92
C LEU A 623 -22.15 25.48 13.36
N LEU A 624 -22.26 24.49 14.23
CA LEU A 624 -22.95 23.25 13.97
C LEU A 624 -24.28 23.24 14.73
N THR A 625 -25.35 22.80 14.07
CA THR A 625 -26.60 22.40 14.73
C THR A 625 -26.79 20.90 14.55
N ALA A 626 -27.17 20.24 15.65
CA ALA A 626 -27.48 18.83 15.68
C ALA A 626 -28.38 18.60 16.89
N GLU A 627 -29.68 18.85 16.72
CA GLU A 627 -30.60 18.90 17.85
C GLU A 627 -30.63 17.56 18.59
N GLY A 628 -30.57 16.44 17.87
CA GLY A 628 -30.54 15.09 18.47
C GLY A 628 -29.30 14.82 19.33
N SER A 629 -28.23 15.58 19.13
CA SER A 629 -26.99 15.56 19.93
C SER A 629 -26.92 16.73 20.91
N TYR A 630 -28.05 17.40 21.16
CA TYR A 630 -28.20 18.51 22.10
C TYR A 630 -27.40 19.77 21.67
N ILE A 631 -27.02 19.87 20.39
CA ILE A 631 -26.26 21.00 19.84
C ILE A 631 -27.21 22.00 19.21
N PHE A 632 -27.27 23.21 19.75
CA PHE A 632 -28.19 24.28 19.36
C PHE A 632 -27.43 25.56 19.00
N PRO A 633 -28.02 26.44 18.17
CA PRO A 633 -27.54 27.80 17.99
C PRO A 633 -27.43 28.55 19.33
N PRO A 634 -26.58 29.59 19.44
CA PRO A 634 -26.56 30.44 20.63
C PRO A 634 -27.94 31.03 20.89
N PHE A 635 -28.32 31.09 22.17
CA PHE A 635 -29.52 31.78 22.63
C PHE A 635 -29.44 33.29 22.40
N GLN A 636 -28.22 33.84 22.50
CA GLN A 636 -27.96 35.26 22.32
C GLN A 636 -26.54 35.48 21.82
N VAL A 637 -26.38 36.46 20.94
CA VAL A 637 -25.10 36.96 20.43
C VAL A 637 -24.99 38.44 20.73
N GLU A 638 -23.86 38.86 21.29
CA GLU A 638 -23.51 40.27 21.47
C GLU A 638 -22.19 40.57 20.77
N ILE A 639 -22.13 41.69 20.04
CA ILE A 639 -20.89 42.18 19.41
C ILE A 639 -20.62 43.58 19.93
N TRP A 640 -19.42 43.76 20.45
CA TRP A 640 -18.90 45.02 20.92
C TRP A 640 -17.65 45.41 20.13
N THR A 641 -17.48 46.71 19.91
CA THR A 641 -16.32 47.27 19.21
C THR A 641 -15.63 48.31 20.06
N LYS A 642 -14.33 48.48 19.82
CA LYS A 642 -13.51 49.51 20.44
C LYS A 642 -12.48 50.04 19.44
N GLU A 643 -12.50 51.34 19.23
CA GLU A 643 -11.48 52.08 18.47
C GLU A 643 -10.24 52.33 19.34
N HIS A 644 -9.10 52.68 18.72
CA HIS A 644 -7.84 52.92 19.43
C HIS A 644 -7.95 53.88 20.62
N GLN A 645 -8.76 54.94 20.51
CA GLN A 645 -8.99 55.95 21.56
C GLN A 645 -10.48 56.04 21.96
N GLY A 646 -11.15 54.89 22.12
CA GLY A 646 -12.55 54.83 22.51
C GLY A 646 -12.84 53.85 23.65
N ASP A 647 -14.05 53.94 24.20
CA ASP A 647 -14.62 52.94 25.09
C ASP A 647 -15.30 51.81 24.30
N TRP A 648 -15.54 50.68 24.97
CA TRP A 648 -16.32 49.58 24.40
C TRP A 648 -17.75 50.04 24.09
N LYS A 649 -18.18 49.84 22.85
CA LYS A 649 -19.55 50.11 22.40
C LYS A 649 -20.19 48.82 21.92
N MET A 650 -21.37 48.49 22.46
CA MET A 650 -22.18 47.39 21.96
C MET A 650 -22.83 47.85 20.65
N ILE A 651 -22.57 47.13 19.56
CA ILE A 651 -23.11 47.47 18.24
C ILE A 651 -24.17 46.49 17.77
N GLN A 652 -24.18 45.27 18.32
CA GLN A 652 -25.15 44.25 17.97
C GLN A 652 -25.56 43.44 19.20
N VAL A 653 -26.87 43.19 19.32
CA VAL A 653 -27.44 42.13 20.17
C VAL A 653 -28.50 41.42 19.35
N ASP A 654 -28.39 40.12 19.24
CA ASP A 654 -29.35 39.28 18.55
C ASP A 654 -29.69 38.04 19.37
N ASN A 655 -30.90 37.52 19.18
CA ASN A 655 -31.34 36.25 19.72
C ASN A 655 -31.67 35.33 18.55
N PRO A 656 -30.68 34.56 18.04
CA PRO A 656 -30.85 33.74 16.85
C PRO A 656 -32.04 32.78 16.95
N GLU A 657 -32.69 32.53 15.81
CA GLU A 657 -33.84 31.62 15.73
C GLU A 657 -33.48 30.24 16.28
N GLN A 658 -34.34 29.71 17.15
CA GLN A 658 -34.14 28.43 17.80
C GLN A 658 -34.99 27.36 17.11
N PRO A 659 -34.45 26.13 16.90
CA PRO A 659 -35.21 25.04 16.30
C PRO A 659 -36.52 24.74 17.06
N GLU A 660 -37.61 24.58 16.31
CA GLU A 660 -38.93 24.22 16.85
C GLU A 660 -39.20 22.71 16.85
N LYS A 661 -38.37 21.93 16.15
CA LYS A 661 -38.45 20.47 16.03
C LYS A 661 -37.07 19.88 15.77
N MET A 662 -36.97 18.56 15.86
CA MET A 662 -35.75 17.83 15.50
C MET A 662 -35.42 18.02 14.02
N GLY A 663 -34.17 18.34 13.71
CA GLY A 663 -33.65 18.45 12.35
C GLY A 663 -32.44 17.54 12.11
N ASP A 664 -32.00 17.52 10.86
CA ASP A 664 -30.72 16.92 10.47
C ASP A 664 -29.56 17.83 10.89
N ARG A 665 -28.35 17.26 10.92
CA ARG A 665 -27.13 18.02 11.21
C ARG A 665 -26.89 19.06 10.13
N LYS A 666 -26.56 20.30 10.53
CA LYS A 666 -26.33 21.40 9.58
C LYS A 666 -25.19 22.28 10.05
N LEU A 667 -24.35 22.67 9.10
CA LEU A 667 -23.42 23.78 9.27
C LEU A 667 -24.18 25.07 8.97
N ILE A 668 -24.18 26.00 9.93
CA ILE A 668 -24.82 27.31 9.78
C ILE A 668 -23.79 28.42 9.93
N LEU A 669 -24.10 29.59 9.36
CA LEU A 669 -23.33 30.81 9.56
C LEU A 669 -24.26 31.89 10.10
N LEU A 670 -23.94 32.41 11.27
CA LEU A 670 -24.56 33.63 11.78
C LEU A 670 -23.67 34.81 11.41
N GLU A 671 -24.08 35.56 10.39
CA GLU A 671 -23.34 36.73 9.90
C GLU A 671 -24.04 38.02 10.29
N TYR A 672 -23.30 38.91 10.96
CA TYR A 672 -23.81 40.19 11.43
C TYR A 672 -23.14 41.33 10.66
N PRO A 673 -23.90 42.09 9.85
CA PRO A 673 -23.38 43.26 9.17
C PRO A 673 -23.14 44.38 10.18
N ILE A 674 -21.94 44.97 10.14
CA ILE A 674 -21.49 46.04 11.03
C ILE A 674 -20.84 47.18 10.24
N ALA A 675 -21.30 47.34 8.99
CA ALA A 675 -20.79 48.30 8.02
C ALA A 675 -20.68 49.71 8.61
N GLY A 676 -19.52 50.34 8.37
CA GLY A 676 -19.24 51.72 8.81
C GLY A 676 -18.49 51.84 10.13
N GLN A 677 -18.28 50.74 10.86
CA GLN A 677 -17.44 50.72 12.07
C GLN A 677 -15.95 50.60 11.70
N LYS A 678 -15.06 51.27 12.44
CA LYS A 678 -13.59 51.18 12.27
C LYS A 678 -12.87 50.69 13.53
N PRO A 679 -13.25 49.55 14.11
CA PRO A 679 -12.65 49.12 15.37
C PRO A 679 -11.18 48.74 15.20
N LYS A 680 -10.43 48.90 16.29
CA LYS A 680 -9.18 48.18 16.52
C LYS A 680 -9.44 46.84 17.19
N GLN A 681 -10.44 46.78 18.09
CA GLN A 681 -10.76 45.58 18.84
C GLN A 681 -12.25 45.22 18.74
N ILE A 682 -12.54 43.93 18.71
CA ILE A 682 -13.88 43.35 18.72
C ILE A 682 -14.00 42.44 19.93
N LYS A 683 -15.16 42.45 20.58
CA LYS A 683 -15.53 41.46 21.59
C LYS A 683 -16.84 40.80 21.18
N ALA A 684 -16.82 39.49 21.00
CA ALA A 684 -17.98 38.67 20.69
C ALA A 684 -18.36 37.83 21.90
N ILE A 685 -19.65 37.85 22.27
CA ILE A 685 -20.20 37.05 23.36
C ILE A 685 -21.34 36.21 22.81
N LEU A 686 -21.17 34.88 22.77
CA LEU A 686 -22.18 33.92 22.33
C LEU A 686 -22.61 33.07 23.53
N LYS A 687 -23.90 33.10 23.86
CA LYS A 687 -24.46 32.43 25.04
C LYS A 687 -25.16 31.13 24.63
N PRO A 688 -24.73 29.95 25.14
CA PRO A 688 -25.43 28.69 24.92
C PRO A 688 -26.86 28.70 25.47
N VAL A 689 -27.71 27.83 24.93
CA VAL A 689 -29.07 27.62 25.47
C VAL A 689 -28.98 26.91 26.82
N ASN A 690 -29.38 27.61 27.89
CA ASN A 690 -29.30 27.09 29.25
C ASN A 690 -30.37 26.04 29.59
N ARG A 691 -31.48 26.00 28.86
CA ARG A 691 -32.58 25.04 29.05
C ARG A 691 -33.19 24.67 27.70
N LEU A 692 -33.07 23.40 27.33
CA LEU A 692 -33.64 22.86 26.11
C LEU A 692 -35.17 22.96 26.10
N PRO A 693 -35.78 23.19 24.93
CA PRO A 693 -37.21 23.41 24.78
C PRO A 693 -38.02 22.15 25.12
N LYS A 694 -39.31 22.34 25.43
CA LYS A 694 -40.20 21.24 25.89
C LYS A 694 -40.38 20.11 24.87
N TRP A 695 -40.22 20.39 23.58
CA TRP A 695 -40.37 19.39 22.52
C TRP A 695 -39.17 18.43 22.46
N HIS A 696 -38.01 18.84 22.99
CA HIS A 696 -36.78 18.06 22.90
C HIS A 696 -36.77 16.93 23.95
N PRO A 697 -36.29 15.71 23.63
CA PRO A 697 -36.21 14.61 24.60
C PRO A 697 -35.44 14.94 25.89
N GLY A 698 -34.44 15.82 25.78
CA GLY A 698 -33.66 16.37 26.89
C GLY A 698 -34.21 17.65 27.51
N ALA A 699 -35.52 17.92 27.44
CA ALA A 699 -36.13 19.17 27.90
C ALA A 699 -35.64 19.60 29.29
N GLY A 700 -35.27 20.87 29.44
CA GLY A 700 -34.74 21.45 30.68
C GLY A 700 -33.25 21.20 30.95
N GLN A 701 -32.58 20.32 30.22
CA GLN A 701 -31.12 20.17 30.26
C GLN A 701 -30.42 21.31 29.49
N LYS A 702 -29.11 21.47 29.66
CA LYS A 702 -28.32 22.47 28.92
C LYS A 702 -28.03 21.99 27.49
N ALA A 703 -27.98 22.92 26.55
CA ALA A 703 -27.55 22.64 25.19
C ALA A 703 -26.05 22.91 25.01
N TRP A 704 -25.44 22.15 24.11
CA TRP A 704 -24.13 22.46 23.57
C TRP A 704 -24.23 23.56 22.51
N MET A 705 -23.19 24.38 22.43
CA MET A 705 -22.92 25.30 21.34
C MET A 705 -21.55 24.95 20.76
N PHE A 706 -21.52 24.68 19.46
CA PHE A 706 -20.30 24.29 18.75
C PHE A 706 -19.96 25.35 17.71
N ILE A 707 -18.70 25.78 17.72
CA ILE A 707 -18.15 26.80 16.82
C ILE A 707 -16.77 26.34 16.34
N ASP A 708 -16.53 26.46 15.05
CA ASP A 708 -15.23 26.17 14.45
C ASP A 708 -14.55 27.46 14.00
N GLU A 709 -15.26 28.41 13.39
CA GLU A 709 -14.64 29.56 12.73
C GLU A 709 -15.29 30.91 13.03
N VAL A 710 -14.47 31.96 13.08
CA VAL A 710 -14.90 33.37 13.18
C VAL A 710 -14.41 34.14 11.96
N LEU A 711 -15.35 34.59 11.15
CA LEU A 711 -15.09 35.26 9.89
C LEU A 711 -15.18 36.77 10.08
N ILE A 712 -14.17 37.52 9.63
CA ILE A 712 -14.17 38.99 9.64
C ILE A 712 -13.94 39.48 8.21
N ASN A 713 -14.85 40.31 7.72
CA ASN A 713 -14.84 40.81 6.34
C ASN A 713 -14.70 42.32 6.23
#